data_AF-A0AAP0V9M5-F1
#
_entry.id   AF-A0AAP0V9M5-F1
#
_cell.length_a   1.000
_cell.length_b   1.000
_cell.length_c   1.000
_cell.angle_alpha   90.00
_cell.angle_beta   90.00
_cell.angle_gamma   90.00
#
_symmetry.space_group_name_H-M   'P 1'
#
loop_
_entity.id
_entity.type
_entity.pdbx_description
1 polymer ?
#
loop_
_entity_poly.entity_id
_entity_poly.type
_entity_poly.pdbx_seq_one_letter_code
_entity_poly.pdbx_strand_id
1 'polypeptide(L)'
;MILKGEFSNKDNIRYSVLIDNGIADGKEIIIGQDGIYFAAEPITIEEDIDSTFETIIRKSCTINLLTENYLGSELYAGNSRNIRVNVRKGEEIVFAGYVEPNTFSQPFVSQADEFSINCTDALSTLQYYKYKDTTLKTFDEVLNNAKSANFKEILLGMFGEFNALDIQGNNTPKILYDMSKGVKEGKESSIFNDLAISELYVLGEDFDSVWSNEELLKEMLQYLNLHIRQEGINFYIFDWGTIKDSRQQWVDIVSGEKHNFIPSNITISTEHYADSDTSISVGEVYNQISVNCTLENQDTLINNPLSDAVSHFKSKQLYMTEYISEGNGEKANKAFKKMIKGKTTDYEKVGIYDWYLQNLYHPNWKLKNADKMYSKNEAGEYIEQQNTATYLKVHSLTPAMFRIGCIKKAEDKEDNKLISKIPTTDYLYISINGNEVDTVEGHFPSDKFLRDNAGIIEYTGKNGNVYSPVDDDTVNYLVFSGKFLLQPICYESSAEYARRLSCFDDILKHGAKCTIGKKAVVPDYKGDIKEKERKERNTVKSDNNIDGRYYTRKFYRATNSTDYPTYLAGGFGIQVWTDDKSAHGYEFQYSKAGESSDKISKLPILECELQVGDKYCVETKMSTVSDNSSKFEWLTLEEIKQRPELKQTIDGKEYYKKTFTLGINPKIGDYIIGDEFDLQNTVDYTMNLDAEGTAIPIRHSDALSGTMKFKIISPVQLLWSDIGTIFNPVEKNFEWYENSKYILAHTENIIIKDFKCSIVSDFGKKNLTEDKDLVYSSAEVGKFINNYETDFKLVTQLSSNECFVKGVNAGVLLNAVFDDNTKLPITSIYNATTNEKAKAEEHYIDQYYKEYNKPKVVMECSFIDSGIDFKNKYYSETLKKHFTILSISRNIVNNSVNVVMKEI
;
A
#
# COMPACT_ATOMS: atom_id res chain seq x y z
N MET A 1 -17.40 36.59 -15.59
CA MET A 1 -18.65 37.34 -15.42
C MET A 1 -19.01 37.41 -13.95
N ILE A 2 -19.45 38.58 -13.48
CA ILE A 2 -20.01 38.78 -12.13
C ILE A 2 -21.47 39.21 -12.25
N LEU A 3 -22.38 38.44 -11.64
CA LEU A 3 -23.77 38.83 -11.43
C LEU A 3 -23.91 39.39 -10.02
N LYS A 4 -24.34 40.65 -9.88
CA LYS A 4 -24.45 41.32 -8.58
C LYS A 4 -25.71 42.14 -8.45
N GLY A 5 -26.23 42.26 -7.26
CA GLY A 5 -27.32 43.18 -6.98
C GLY A 5 -27.65 43.29 -5.51
N GLU A 6 -28.53 44.23 -5.20
CA GLU A 6 -28.88 44.57 -3.83
C GLU A 6 -30.37 44.83 -3.70
N PHE A 7 -30.90 44.52 -2.52
CA PHE A 7 -32.26 44.85 -2.13
C PHE A 7 -32.30 45.12 -0.63
N SER A 8 -33.40 45.72 -0.16
CA SER A 8 -33.67 45.86 1.26
C SER A 8 -34.82 44.97 1.66
N ASN A 9 -34.73 44.36 2.84
CA ASN A 9 -35.85 43.63 3.42
C ASN A 9 -36.94 44.59 3.95
N LYS A 10 -38.01 44.04 4.54
CA LYS A 10 -39.15 44.83 5.06
C LYS A 10 -38.75 45.87 6.14
N ASP A 11 -37.64 45.64 6.82
CA ASP A 11 -37.12 46.49 7.90
C ASP A 11 -36.00 47.45 7.42
N ASN A 12 -35.86 47.64 6.10
CA ASN A 12 -34.82 48.45 5.45
C ASN A 12 -33.38 47.98 5.71
N ILE A 13 -33.17 46.71 6.08
CA ILE A 13 -31.83 46.11 6.17
C ILE A 13 -31.38 45.75 4.75
N ARG A 14 -30.18 46.21 4.36
CA ARG A 14 -29.62 46.00 3.03
C ARG A 14 -28.98 44.62 2.92
N TYR A 15 -29.35 43.90 1.87
CA TYR A 15 -28.73 42.64 1.46
C TYR A 15 -28.12 42.78 0.07
N SER A 16 -27.03 42.05 -0.17
CA SER A 16 -26.42 41.94 -1.49
C SER A 16 -26.12 40.50 -1.88
N VAL A 17 -26.26 40.23 -3.16
CA VAL A 17 -25.92 38.95 -3.79
C VAL A 17 -24.78 39.18 -4.74
N LEU A 18 -23.77 38.32 -4.67
CA LEU A 18 -22.69 38.25 -5.64
C LEU A 18 -22.53 36.82 -6.10
N ILE A 19 -22.56 36.64 -7.41
CA ILE A 19 -22.34 35.38 -8.09
C ILE A 19 -21.20 35.59 -9.07
N ASP A 20 -20.14 34.79 -8.95
CA ASP A 20 -18.97 34.85 -9.81
C ASP A 20 -18.76 33.50 -10.50
N ASN A 21 -18.81 33.50 -11.83
CA ASN A 21 -18.64 32.29 -12.63
C ASN A 21 -17.17 31.96 -12.96
N GLY A 22 -16.21 32.71 -12.40
CA GLY A 22 -14.78 32.45 -12.54
C GLY A 22 -14.19 32.83 -13.90
N ILE A 23 -15.00 33.29 -14.86
CA ILE A 23 -14.52 33.72 -16.18
C ILE A 23 -14.02 35.16 -16.09
N ALA A 24 -12.73 35.39 -16.36
CA ALA A 24 -12.11 36.72 -16.37
C ALA A 24 -12.39 37.51 -17.67
N ASP A 25 -13.66 37.56 -18.09
CA ASP A 25 -14.12 38.28 -19.30
C ASP A 25 -14.52 39.74 -19.02
N GLY A 26 -14.54 40.15 -17.74
CA GLY A 26 -14.93 41.48 -17.30
C GLY A 26 -16.42 41.78 -17.47
N LYS A 27 -17.24 40.78 -17.82
CA LYS A 27 -18.69 40.94 -17.97
C LYS A 27 -19.35 41.12 -16.61
N GLU A 28 -20.11 42.20 -16.42
CA GLU A 28 -20.91 42.40 -15.21
C GLU A 28 -22.40 42.42 -15.58
N ILE A 29 -23.20 41.71 -14.80
CA ILE A 29 -24.66 41.72 -14.90
C ILE A 29 -25.20 42.29 -13.58
N ILE A 30 -26.07 43.30 -13.65
CA ILE A 30 -26.61 43.98 -12.47
C ILE A 30 -28.07 43.60 -12.28
N ILE A 31 -28.40 42.94 -11.17
CA ILE A 31 -29.79 42.68 -10.78
C ILE A 31 -30.43 44.02 -10.38
N GLY A 32 -31.56 44.34 -11.01
CA GLY A 32 -32.24 45.63 -10.97
C GLY A 32 -32.13 46.42 -12.29
N GLN A 33 -31.38 45.92 -13.28
CA GLN A 33 -31.21 46.53 -14.61
C GLN A 33 -31.47 45.49 -15.71
N ASP A 34 -31.64 45.97 -16.95
CA ASP A 34 -31.67 45.16 -18.17
C ASP A 34 -32.58 43.91 -18.11
N GLY A 35 -33.77 44.06 -17.52
CA GLY A 35 -34.79 42.99 -17.49
C GLY A 35 -34.49 41.87 -16.49
N ILE A 36 -33.60 42.08 -15.50
CA ILE A 36 -33.30 41.12 -14.43
C ILE A 36 -33.59 41.80 -13.09
N TYR A 37 -34.48 41.22 -12.30
CA TYR A 37 -34.92 41.76 -11.01
C TYR A 37 -34.94 40.65 -9.96
N PHE A 38 -34.96 41.04 -8.69
CA PHE A 38 -35.23 40.10 -7.60
C PHE A 38 -36.70 39.67 -7.61
N ALA A 39 -36.98 38.40 -7.35
CA ALA A 39 -38.35 37.91 -7.13
C ALA A 39 -38.94 38.46 -5.81
N ALA A 40 -40.19 38.10 -5.49
CA ALA A 40 -40.82 38.52 -4.23
C ALA A 40 -40.14 37.88 -3.01
N GLU A 41 -39.71 36.62 -3.13
CA GLU A 41 -38.90 35.90 -2.16
C GLU A 41 -37.49 35.66 -2.73
N PRO A 42 -36.64 36.71 -2.80
CA PRO A 42 -35.37 36.66 -3.51
C PRO A 42 -34.35 35.67 -2.95
N ILE A 43 -34.35 35.42 -1.64
CA ILE A 43 -33.37 34.55 -1.01
C ILE A 43 -34.01 33.80 0.18
N THR A 44 -33.81 32.49 0.18
CA THR A 44 -34.05 31.60 1.32
C THR A 44 -32.77 30.85 1.63
N ILE A 45 -32.37 30.81 2.90
CA ILE A 45 -31.23 30.00 3.38
C ILE A 45 -31.79 28.97 4.33
N GLU A 46 -31.56 27.69 4.05
CA GLU A 46 -32.06 26.59 4.87
C GLU A 46 -30.89 25.82 5.47
N GLU A 47 -31.02 25.47 6.74
CA GLU A 47 -30.16 24.53 7.44
C GLU A 47 -31.05 23.42 7.97
N ASP A 48 -30.76 22.20 7.59
CA ASP A 48 -31.49 21.03 8.09
C ASP A 48 -30.51 20.08 8.77
N ILE A 49 -30.95 19.51 9.88
CA ILE A 49 -30.21 18.55 10.68
C ILE A 49 -31.23 17.61 11.33
N ASP A 50 -31.18 16.33 10.97
CA ASP A 50 -32.13 15.35 11.50
C ASP A 50 -31.87 15.11 12.98
N SER A 51 -30.59 15.02 13.36
CA SER A 51 -30.19 14.71 14.74
C SER A 51 -28.78 15.18 15.08
N THR A 52 -28.47 15.20 16.38
CA THR A 52 -27.11 15.50 16.84
C THR A 52 -26.10 14.39 16.50
N PHE A 53 -26.49 13.28 15.86
CA PHE A 53 -25.56 12.28 15.34
C PHE A 53 -24.89 12.73 14.04
N GLU A 54 -25.48 13.68 13.32
CA GLU A 54 -24.92 14.18 12.07
C GLU A 54 -23.62 14.95 12.29
N THR A 55 -22.56 14.49 11.63
CA THR A 55 -21.22 15.05 11.76
C THR A 55 -21.02 16.33 10.94
N ILE A 56 -21.61 16.42 9.75
CA ILE A 56 -21.45 17.54 8.82
C ILE A 56 -22.81 18.23 8.67
N ILE A 57 -22.93 19.42 9.24
CA ILE A 57 -24.16 20.23 9.21
C ILE A 57 -24.09 21.13 7.98
N ARG A 58 -25.10 21.02 7.11
CA ARG A 58 -25.10 21.65 5.79
C ARG A 58 -26.15 22.74 5.66
N LYS A 59 -25.85 23.70 4.80
CA LYS A 59 -26.78 24.76 4.38
C LYS A 59 -26.99 24.76 2.88
N SER A 60 -28.22 25.04 2.48
CA SER A 60 -28.59 25.38 1.10
C SER A 60 -29.02 26.84 1.03
N CYS A 61 -28.96 27.41 -0.17
CA CYS A 61 -29.47 28.74 -0.45
C CYS A 61 -30.14 28.74 -1.82
N THR A 62 -31.36 29.26 -1.87
CA THR A 62 -32.09 29.47 -3.12
C THR A 62 -32.16 30.96 -3.41
N ILE A 63 -31.74 31.35 -4.61
CA ILE A 63 -31.81 32.73 -5.10
C ILE A 63 -32.84 32.79 -6.23
N ASN A 64 -33.90 33.56 -6.05
CA ASN A 64 -34.98 33.71 -7.01
C ASN A 64 -34.93 35.08 -7.71
N LEU A 65 -34.88 35.05 -9.04
CA LEU A 65 -34.85 36.23 -9.90
C LEU A 65 -36.08 36.24 -10.81
N LEU A 66 -36.58 37.42 -11.15
CA LEU A 66 -37.51 37.62 -12.27
C LEU A 66 -36.71 38.10 -13.47
N THR A 67 -36.75 37.36 -14.58
CA THR A 67 -35.93 37.70 -15.74
C THR A 67 -36.67 37.61 -17.08
N GLU A 68 -36.44 38.63 -17.91
CA GLU A 68 -36.83 38.66 -19.33
C GLU A 68 -35.78 37.97 -20.23
N ASN A 69 -34.61 37.63 -19.67
CA ASN A 69 -33.45 37.10 -20.38
C ASN A 69 -33.08 35.70 -19.87
N TYR A 70 -32.61 34.83 -20.76
CA TYR A 70 -32.10 33.52 -20.34
C TYR A 70 -30.71 33.65 -19.70
N LEU A 71 -30.60 33.35 -18.41
CA LEU A 71 -29.33 33.41 -17.65
C LEU A 71 -28.58 32.08 -17.57
N GLY A 72 -29.21 30.97 -17.98
CA GLY A 72 -28.64 29.64 -17.80
C GLY A 72 -27.32 29.40 -18.54
N SER A 73 -27.05 30.10 -19.65
CA SER A 73 -25.75 30.01 -20.35
C SER A 73 -24.60 30.62 -19.55
N GLU A 74 -24.89 31.65 -18.76
CA GLU A 74 -23.91 32.40 -17.97
C GLU A 74 -23.67 31.76 -16.59
N LEU A 75 -24.68 31.05 -16.09
CA LEU A 75 -24.72 30.36 -14.82
C LEU A 75 -24.55 28.84 -14.94
N TYR A 76 -24.05 28.36 -16.09
CA TYR A 76 -23.74 26.96 -16.29
C TYR A 76 -22.50 26.55 -15.47
N ALA A 77 -22.72 25.83 -14.37
CA ALA A 77 -21.65 25.30 -13.53
C ALA A 77 -21.08 24.00 -14.15
N GLY A 78 -19.88 24.06 -14.72
CA GLY A 78 -19.21 22.89 -15.29
C GLY A 78 -18.74 21.85 -14.26
N ASN A 79 -18.71 22.22 -12.97
CA ASN A 79 -18.49 21.35 -11.82
C ASN A 79 -19.07 22.02 -10.55
N SER A 80 -19.12 21.29 -9.43
CA SER A 80 -19.70 21.71 -8.15
C SER A 80 -19.01 22.89 -7.45
N ARG A 81 -17.86 23.36 -7.94
CA ARG A 81 -17.11 24.50 -7.38
C ARG A 81 -16.85 25.62 -8.41
N ASN A 82 -17.52 25.58 -9.56
CA ASN A 82 -17.25 26.50 -10.67
C ASN A 82 -17.77 27.93 -10.42
N ILE A 83 -18.99 28.04 -9.88
CA ILE A 83 -19.69 29.31 -9.74
C ILE A 83 -19.87 29.59 -8.25
N ARG A 84 -19.21 30.63 -7.75
CA ARG A 84 -19.22 31.03 -6.34
C ARG A 84 -20.38 31.96 -6.05
N VAL A 85 -20.92 31.87 -4.84
CA VAL A 85 -22.04 32.70 -4.37
C VAL A 85 -21.72 33.26 -2.99
N ASN A 86 -21.92 34.56 -2.80
CA ASN A 86 -21.94 35.21 -1.49
C ASN A 86 -23.24 35.99 -1.31
N VAL A 87 -23.91 35.80 -0.18
CA VAL A 87 -25.02 36.65 0.28
C VAL A 87 -24.52 37.45 1.49
N ARG A 88 -24.68 38.77 1.45
CA ARG A 88 -24.26 39.67 2.53
C ARG A 88 -25.44 40.40 3.17
N LYS A 89 -25.40 40.55 4.50
CA LYS A 89 -26.24 41.44 5.30
C LYS A 89 -25.37 42.64 5.69
N GLY A 90 -25.53 43.77 5.00
CA GLY A 90 -24.54 44.86 5.06
C GLY A 90 -23.17 44.40 4.54
N GLU A 91 -22.15 44.41 5.40
CA GLU A 91 -20.79 43.93 5.08
C GLU A 91 -20.56 42.46 5.47
N GLU A 92 -21.42 41.87 6.30
CA GLU A 92 -21.27 40.52 6.82
C GLU A 92 -21.77 39.47 5.81
N ILE A 93 -20.98 38.43 5.56
CA ILE A 93 -21.37 37.30 4.72
C ILE A 93 -22.23 36.34 5.56
N VAL A 94 -23.50 36.19 5.18
CA VAL A 94 -24.46 35.28 5.85
C VAL A 94 -24.57 33.92 5.14
N PHE A 95 -24.16 33.84 3.87
CA PHE A 95 -24.01 32.59 3.13
C PHE A 95 -22.85 32.69 2.14
N ALA A 96 -22.02 31.66 2.07
CA ALA A 96 -20.98 31.51 1.07
C ALA A 96 -20.95 30.05 0.56
N GLY A 97 -20.85 29.87 -0.74
CA GLY A 97 -20.89 28.55 -1.33
C GLY A 97 -20.85 28.58 -2.85
N TYR A 98 -21.50 27.61 -3.47
CA TYR A 98 -21.46 27.40 -4.91
C TYR A 98 -22.84 27.11 -5.49
N VAL A 99 -23.04 27.46 -6.76
CA VAL A 99 -24.24 27.07 -7.50
C VAL A 99 -24.20 25.56 -7.77
N GLU A 100 -25.31 24.88 -7.54
CA GLU A 100 -25.46 23.46 -7.83
C GLU A 100 -25.39 23.18 -9.36
N PRO A 101 -24.67 22.13 -9.81
CA PRO A 101 -24.64 21.78 -11.22
C PRO A 101 -26.01 21.35 -11.77
N ASN A 102 -26.39 21.87 -12.94
CA ASN A 102 -27.60 21.49 -13.70
C ASN A 102 -28.95 21.78 -13.02
N THR A 103 -28.99 22.58 -11.95
CA THR A 103 -30.21 22.89 -11.19
C THR A 103 -30.61 24.36 -11.38
N PHE A 104 -31.17 24.68 -12.55
CA PHE A 104 -31.98 25.89 -12.67
C PHE A 104 -33.36 25.51 -13.22
N SER A 105 -34.38 26.22 -12.74
CA SER A 105 -35.75 26.06 -13.20
C SER A 105 -36.24 27.41 -13.70
N GLN A 106 -36.80 27.43 -14.92
CA GLN A 106 -37.41 28.60 -15.50
C GLN A 106 -38.67 28.17 -16.28
N PRO A 107 -39.88 28.56 -15.86
CA PRO A 107 -41.06 28.50 -16.73
C PRO A 107 -40.83 29.33 -18.01
N PHE A 108 -41.51 29.01 -19.12
CA PHE A 108 -41.44 29.80 -20.35
C PHE A 108 -42.84 30.16 -20.82
N VAL A 109 -43.54 30.96 -20.02
CA VAL A 109 -44.97 31.28 -20.21
C VAL A 109 -45.20 32.78 -20.29
N SER A 110 -44.34 33.61 -19.68
CA SER A 110 -44.53 35.06 -19.61
C SER A 110 -43.32 35.84 -20.13
N GLN A 111 -43.46 37.17 -20.26
CA GLN A 111 -42.37 38.04 -20.71
C GLN A 111 -41.24 38.13 -19.66
N ALA A 112 -41.55 37.92 -18.38
CA ALA A 112 -40.61 37.88 -17.28
C ALA A 112 -40.95 36.68 -16.39
N ASP A 113 -40.18 35.61 -16.51
CA ASP A 113 -40.40 34.37 -15.74
C ASP A 113 -39.43 34.28 -14.56
N GLU A 114 -39.84 33.56 -13.51
CA GLU A 114 -39.00 33.30 -12.34
C GLU A 114 -37.88 32.32 -12.68
N PHE A 115 -36.65 32.68 -12.33
CA PHE A 115 -35.43 31.90 -12.51
C PHE A 115 -34.84 31.63 -11.13
N SER A 116 -34.92 30.37 -10.69
CA SER A 116 -34.40 29.94 -9.39
C SER A 116 -33.02 29.31 -9.53
N ILE A 117 -32.10 29.76 -8.68
CA ILE A 117 -30.72 29.27 -8.59
C ILE A 117 -30.56 28.55 -7.25
N ASN A 118 -30.30 27.26 -7.28
CA ASN A 118 -29.97 26.50 -6.08
C ASN A 118 -28.46 26.52 -5.83
N CYS A 119 -28.10 26.73 -4.57
CA CYS A 119 -26.72 26.84 -4.12
C CYS A 119 -26.52 25.96 -2.88
N THR A 120 -25.32 25.38 -2.75
CA THR A 120 -24.89 24.65 -1.54
C THR A 120 -23.79 25.43 -0.84
N ASP A 121 -23.65 25.22 0.47
CA ASP A 121 -22.45 25.62 1.18
C ASP A 121 -21.18 24.89 0.67
N ALA A 122 -20.01 25.30 1.17
CA ALA A 122 -18.75 24.73 0.73
C ALA A 122 -18.58 23.26 1.17
N LEU A 123 -19.05 22.92 2.38
CA LEU A 123 -18.96 21.56 2.94
C LEU A 123 -19.68 20.53 2.07
N SER A 124 -20.86 20.89 1.56
CA SER A 124 -21.68 20.05 0.69
C SER A 124 -21.00 19.68 -0.63
N THR A 125 -19.98 20.43 -1.06
CA THR A 125 -19.23 20.12 -2.28
C THR A 125 -18.22 18.99 -2.10
N LEU A 126 -17.87 18.62 -0.87
CA LEU A 126 -16.82 17.63 -0.58
C LEU A 126 -17.16 16.23 -1.10
N GLN A 127 -18.44 15.88 -1.23
CA GLN A 127 -18.89 14.59 -1.79
C GLN A 127 -18.44 14.36 -3.24
N TYR A 128 -18.24 15.43 -4.01
CA TYR A 128 -17.93 15.34 -5.44
C TYR A 128 -16.44 15.12 -5.75
N TYR A 129 -15.57 15.22 -4.73
CA TYR A 129 -14.13 15.12 -4.89
C TYR A 129 -13.58 13.98 -4.03
N LYS A 130 -12.80 13.11 -4.66
CA LYS A 130 -12.08 12.03 -3.99
C LYS A 130 -10.85 12.59 -3.25
N TYR A 131 -10.34 11.85 -2.27
CA TYR A 131 -9.13 12.23 -1.54
C TYR A 131 -7.98 12.61 -2.48
N LYS A 132 -7.31 13.74 -2.21
CA LYS A 132 -6.23 14.35 -3.04
C LYS A 132 -6.62 14.61 -4.50
N ASP A 133 -7.91 14.79 -4.79
CA ASP A 133 -8.43 14.93 -6.15
C ASP A 133 -8.01 13.77 -7.06
N THR A 134 -7.91 12.57 -6.48
CA THR A 134 -7.49 11.36 -7.19
C THR A 134 -8.48 11.08 -8.32
N THR A 135 -7.94 10.80 -9.50
CA THR A 135 -8.69 10.40 -10.70
C THR A 135 -8.24 9.02 -11.14
N LEU A 136 -9.02 8.37 -12.01
CA LEU A 136 -8.64 7.08 -12.61
C LEU A 136 -7.24 7.11 -13.25
N LYS A 137 -6.80 8.26 -13.78
CA LYS A 137 -5.47 8.40 -14.41
C LYS A 137 -4.34 8.57 -13.41
N THR A 138 -4.62 9.14 -12.24
CA THR A 138 -3.62 9.45 -11.21
C THR A 138 -3.61 8.44 -10.07
N PHE A 139 -4.58 7.51 -10.03
CA PHE A 139 -4.72 6.50 -8.97
C PHE A 139 -3.42 5.75 -8.67
N ASP A 140 -2.80 5.13 -9.68
CA ASP A 140 -1.56 4.36 -9.47
C ASP A 140 -0.42 5.23 -8.94
N GLU A 141 -0.32 6.48 -9.39
CA GLU A 141 0.70 7.42 -8.91
C GLU A 141 0.44 7.82 -7.46
N VAL A 142 -0.81 8.14 -7.10
CA VAL A 142 -1.19 8.51 -5.73
C VAL A 142 -1.00 7.33 -4.79
N LEU A 143 -1.42 6.13 -5.20
CA LEU A 143 -1.28 4.89 -4.43
C LEU A 143 0.19 4.51 -4.18
N ASN A 144 1.05 4.64 -5.18
CA ASN A 144 2.49 4.36 -5.04
C ASN A 144 3.23 5.38 -4.18
N ASN A 145 2.68 6.60 -4.04
CA ASN A 145 3.20 7.66 -3.19
C ASN A 145 2.45 7.80 -1.86
N ALA A 146 1.53 6.87 -1.57
CA ALA A 146 0.75 6.88 -0.34
C ALA A 146 1.68 6.80 0.88
N LYS A 147 1.33 7.55 1.91
CA LYS A 147 2.06 7.61 3.18
C LYS A 147 1.06 7.59 4.34
N SER A 148 1.48 8.03 5.51
CA SER A 148 0.55 8.50 6.53
C SER A 148 0.30 10.00 6.41
N ALA A 149 -0.91 10.42 6.78
CA ALA A 149 -1.28 11.82 6.85
C ALA A 149 -1.92 12.12 8.20
N ASN A 150 -1.48 13.20 8.85
CA ASN A 150 -2.17 13.71 10.03
C ASN A 150 -3.49 14.39 9.63
N PHE A 151 -4.41 14.48 10.58
CA PHE A 151 -5.75 15.00 10.33
C PHE A 151 -5.73 16.47 9.88
N LYS A 152 -4.76 17.29 10.31
CA LYS A 152 -4.60 18.67 9.84
C LYS A 152 -4.21 18.72 8.36
N GLU A 153 -3.23 17.92 7.93
CA GLU A 153 -2.82 17.81 6.51
C GLU A 153 -4.01 17.43 5.63
N ILE A 154 -4.82 16.47 6.10
CA ILE A 154 -6.03 16.04 5.40
C ILE A 154 -7.04 17.19 5.29
N LEU A 155 -7.36 17.86 6.41
CA LEU A 155 -8.29 19.00 6.46
C LEU A 155 -7.83 20.16 5.54
N LEU A 156 -6.56 20.52 5.59
CA LEU A 156 -6.00 21.58 4.76
C LEU A 156 -6.05 21.22 3.26
N GLY A 157 -5.78 19.96 2.92
CA GLY A 157 -5.88 19.46 1.56
C GLY A 157 -7.30 19.60 1.01
N MET A 158 -8.30 19.15 1.76
CA MET A 158 -9.70 19.20 1.30
C MET A 158 -10.29 20.62 1.27
N PHE A 159 -9.82 21.54 2.12
CA PHE A 159 -10.34 22.92 2.21
C PHE A 159 -9.52 23.93 1.40
N GLY A 160 -8.48 23.51 0.68
CA GLY A 160 -7.59 24.42 -0.06
C GLY A 160 -8.33 25.33 -1.06
N GLU A 161 -9.32 24.78 -1.78
CA GLU A 161 -10.17 25.53 -2.73
C GLU A 161 -11.09 26.55 -2.04
N PHE A 162 -11.37 26.37 -0.75
CA PHE A 162 -12.25 27.26 0.01
C PHE A 162 -11.58 28.60 0.33
N ASN A 163 -10.26 28.71 0.17
CA ASN A 163 -9.54 29.98 0.31
C ASN A 163 -10.05 31.08 -0.64
N ALA A 164 -10.72 30.68 -1.72
CA ALA A 164 -11.32 31.58 -2.69
C ALA A 164 -12.84 31.84 -2.46
N LEU A 165 -13.42 31.46 -1.31
CA LEU A 165 -14.85 31.61 -1.04
C LEU A 165 -15.32 33.07 -0.96
N ASP A 166 -14.48 33.98 -0.48
CA ASP A 166 -14.81 35.40 -0.43
C ASP A 166 -14.55 36.08 -1.77
N ILE A 167 -15.63 36.40 -2.49
CA ILE A 167 -15.59 36.96 -3.84
C ILE A 167 -14.95 38.36 -3.88
N GLN A 168 -15.04 39.15 -2.80
CA GLN A 168 -14.63 40.57 -2.82
C GLN A 168 -13.62 40.96 -1.74
N GLY A 169 -13.67 40.37 -0.54
CA GLY A 169 -12.85 40.80 0.59
C GLY A 169 -11.46 40.17 0.64
N ASN A 170 -11.17 39.19 -0.23
CA ASN A 170 -9.93 38.41 -0.25
C ASN A 170 -9.57 37.84 1.14
N ASN A 171 -10.58 37.59 1.99
CA ASN A 171 -10.42 37.00 3.31
C ASN A 171 -10.31 35.48 3.19
N THR A 172 -9.35 34.91 3.90
CA THR A 172 -9.19 33.46 3.99
C THR A 172 -10.10 32.90 5.10
N PRO A 173 -10.88 31.83 4.83
CA PRO A 173 -11.61 31.10 5.87
C PRO A 173 -10.73 30.68 7.04
N LYS A 174 -11.27 30.80 8.25
CA LYS A 174 -10.70 30.17 9.46
C LYS A 174 -11.34 28.82 9.69
N ILE A 175 -10.58 27.88 10.25
CA ILE A 175 -11.09 26.60 10.70
C ILE A 175 -10.94 26.56 12.22
N LEU A 176 -12.01 26.94 12.90
CA LEU A 176 -12.05 27.15 14.34
C LEU A 176 -12.46 25.88 15.06
N TYR A 177 -11.60 25.39 15.94
CA TYR A 177 -11.83 24.20 16.73
C TYR A 177 -12.01 24.54 18.21
N ASP A 178 -12.97 23.87 18.84
CA ASP A 178 -13.40 24.12 20.22
C ASP A 178 -12.47 23.56 21.32
N MET A 179 -11.42 22.81 20.96
CA MET A 179 -10.47 22.19 21.91
C MET A 179 -11.11 21.16 22.86
N SER A 180 -12.14 20.41 22.43
CA SER A 180 -12.82 19.40 23.26
C SER A 180 -12.11 18.05 23.39
N LYS A 181 -11.17 17.76 22.50
CA LYS A 181 -10.42 16.50 22.40
C LYS A 181 -8.91 16.77 22.34
N GLY A 182 -8.12 15.90 22.98
CA GLY A 182 -6.66 15.90 22.96
C GLY A 182 -6.09 14.48 23.07
N VAL A 183 -4.85 14.24 22.64
CA VAL A 183 -4.21 12.92 22.86
C VAL A 183 -3.93 12.68 24.36
N LYS A 184 -3.85 13.77 25.11
CA LYS A 184 -3.79 13.85 26.58
C LYS A 184 -4.20 15.26 27.01
N GLU A 185 -4.40 15.44 28.32
CA GLU A 185 -4.59 16.75 28.92
C GLU A 185 -3.46 17.72 28.52
N GLY A 186 -3.81 18.94 28.12
CA GLY A 186 -2.91 19.98 27.66
C GLY A 186 -2.47 19.85 26.19
N LYS A 187 -3.00 18.87 25.45
CA LYS A 187 -2.76 18.66 24.00
C LYS A 187 -4.02 18.81 23.16
N GLU A 188 -5.02 19.51 23.68
CA GLU A 188 -6.31 19.67 23.03
C GLU A 188 -6.15 20.45 21.72
N SER A 189 -5.46 21.58 21.74
CA SER A 189 -5.27 22.43 20.54
C SER A 189 -4.49 21.78 19.40
N SER A 190 -3.82 20.66 19.64
CA SER A 190 -2.97 19.98 18.66
C SER A 190 -3.52 18.64 18.17
N ILE A 191 -4.72 18.21 18.60
CA ILE A 191 -5.26 16.89 18.26
C ILE A 191 -5.22 16.55 16.76
N PHE A 192 -5.51 17.52 15.89
CA PHE A 192 -5.48 17.30 14.44
C PHE A 192 -4.06 17.17 13.86
N ASN A 193 -3.05 17.74 14.53
CA ASN A 193 -1.64 17.51 14.20
C ASN A 193 -1.12 16.20 14.78
N ASP A 194 -1.63 15.84 15.96
CA ASP A 194 -1.14 14.72 16.73
C ASP A 194 -1.69 13.40 16.18
N LEU A 195 -2.90 13.34 15.63
CA LEU A 195 -3.48 12.11 15.08
C LEU A 195 -3.24 11.96 13.58
N ALA A 196 -2.89 10.73 13.16
CA ALA A 196 -2.71 10.34 11.78
C ALA A 196 -3.32 8.98 11.46
N ILE A 197 -3.53 8.75 10.15
CA ILE A 197 -4.01 7.50 9.56
C ILE A 197 -3.19 7.13 8.34
N SER A 198 -3.28 5.86 7.92
CA SER A 198 -2.71 5.41 6.64
C SER A 198 -3.53 5.90 5.45
N GLU A 199 -2.88 6.55 4.48
CA GLU A 199 -3.54 6.90 3.21
C GLU A 199 -3.92 5.64 2.40
N LEU A 200 -3.26 4.49 2.62
CA LEU A 200 -3.63 3.25 1.95
C LEU A 200 -5.05 2.81 2.30
N TYR A 201 -5.52 3.08 3.52
CA TYR A 201 -6.89 2.76 3.91
C TYR A 201 -7.90 3.61 3.14
N VAL A 202 -7.61 4.91 3.02
CA VAL A 202 -8.45 5.90 2.36
C VAL A 202 -8.50 5.67 0.84
N LEU A 203 -7.40 5.17 0.25
CA LEU A 203 -7.31 4.90 -1.18
C LEU A 203 -7.88 3.53 -1.57
N GLY A 204 -7.81 2.53 -0.70
CA GLY A 204 -8.34 1.20 -0.95
C GLY A 204 -7.54 0.37 -1.97
N GLU A 205 -8.21 -0.60 -2.59
CA GLU A 205 -7.61 -1.52 -3.56
C GLU A 205 -7.62 -1.00 -4.99
N ASP A 206 -8.67 -0.28 -5.37
CA ASP A 206 -8.91 0.28 -6.69
C ASP A 206 -9.44 1.72 -6.61
N PHE A 207 -9.60 2.36 -7.77
CA PHE A 207 -10.08 3.74 -7.85
C PHE A 207 -11.48 3.94 -7.27
N ASP A 208 -12.37 2.94 -7.40
CA ASP A 208 -13.76 3.05 -6.93
C ASP A 208 -13.81 3.05 -5.40
N SER A 209 -12.86 2.36 -4.77
CA SER A 209 -12.66 2.29 -3.32
C SER A 209 -12.14 3.57 -2.67
N VAL A 210 -11.58 4.51 -3.44
CA VAL A 210 -11.04 5.77 -2.88
C VAL A 210 -12.16 6.54 -2.18
N TRP A 211 -11.93 7.02 -0.96
CA TRP A 211 -12.96 7.78 -0.24
C TRP A 211 -13.21 9.16 -0.86
N SER A 212 -14.44 9.64 -0.76
CA SER A 212 -14.73 11.06 -0.97
C SER A 212 -14.15 11.90 0.17
N ASN A 213 -13.86 13.18 -0.09
CA ASN A 213 -13.41 14.10 0.97
C ASN A 213 -14.49 14.26 2.06
N GLU A 214 -15.76 14.15 1.70
CA GLU A 214 -16.87 14.17 2.65
C GLU A 214 -16.85 12.95 3.56
N GLU A 215 -16.75 11.75 2.98
CA GLU A 215 -16.67 10.50 3.74
C GLU A 215 -15.49 10.53 4.70
N LEU A 216 -14.31 10.93 4.21
CA LEU A 216 -13.13 11.06 5.06
C LEU A 216 -13.30 12.07 6.20
N LEU A 217 -13.89 13.24 5.92
CA LEU A 217 -14.18 14.24 6.96
C LEU A 217 -15.15 13.70 7.99
N LYS A 218 -16.21 13.03 7.54
CA LYS A 218 -17.22 12.41 8.41
C LYS A 218 -16.58 11.39 9.33
N GLU A 219 -15.83 10.43 8.80
CA GLU A 219 -15.21 9.36 9.60
C GLU A 219 -14.19 9.90 10.61
N MET A 220 -13.39 10.91 10.22
CA MET A 220 -12.43 11.58 11.13
C MET A 220 -13.13 12.28 12.29
N LEU A 221 -14.20 13.02 12.01
CA LEU A 221 -14.93 13.77 13.03
C LEU A 221 -15.83 12.85 13.87
N GLN A 222 -16.45 11.83 13.28
CA GLN A 222 -17.20 10.81 13.99
C GLN A 222 -16.30 10.06 14.99
N TYR A 223 -15.10 9.66 14.57
CA TYR A 223 -14.10 9.05 15.45
C TYR A 223 -13.77 9.95 16.65
N LEU A 224 -13.61 11.26 16.43
CA LEU A 224 -13.37 12.23 17.50
C LEU A 224 -14.63 12.65 18.27
N ASN A 225 -15.81 12.16 17.88
CA ASN A 225 -17.11 12.67 18.32
C ASN A 225 -17.22 14.20 18.22
N LEU A 226 -16.92 14.72 17.04
CA LEU A 226 -16.96 16.14 16.67
C LEU A 226 -17.94 16.35 15.51
N HIS A 227 -18.34 17.60 15.35
CA HIS A 227 -19.24 18.08 14.31
C HIS A 227 -18.62 19.28 13.63
N ILE A 228 -19.02 19.55 12.39
CA ILE A 228 -18.58 20.72 11.64
C ILE A 228 -19.76 21.44 11.01
N ARG A 229 -19.72 22.78 11.04
CA ARG A 229 -20.65 23.66 10.33
C ARG A 229 -19.95 24.89 9.77
N GLN A 230 -20.52 25.47 8.72
CA GLN A 230 -20.04 26.71 8.12
C GLN A 230 -20.90 27.92 8.57
N GLU A 231 -20.26 28.96 9.11
CA GLU A 231 -20.90 30.26 9.36
C GLU A 231 -20.18 31.36 8.59
N GLY A 232 -20.90 32.00 7.67
CA GLY A 232 -20.31 32.90 6.68
C GLY A 232 -19.26 32.16 5.85
N ILE A 233 -18.00 32.58 5.97
CA ILE A 233 -16.85 31.91 5.32
C ILE A 233 -16.07 31.00 6.28
N ASN A 234 -16.35 31.00 7.57
CA ASN A 234 -15.55 30.28 8.57
C ASN A 234 -16.18 28.92 8.91
N PHE A 235 -15.33 27.95 9.23
CA PHE A 235 -15.72 26.60 9.60
C PHE A 235 -15.52 26.39 11.10
N TYR A 236 -16.51 25.81 11.76
CA TYR A 236 -16.48 25.57 13.21
C TYR A 236 -16.54 24.07 13.46
N ILE A 237 -15.49 23.52 14.06
CA ILE A 237 -15.40 22.12 14.48
C ILE A 237 -15.61 22.05 15.99
N PHE A 238 -16.60 21.29 16.46
CA PHE A 238 -17.04 21.32 17.85
C PHE A 238 -17.66 20.03 18.35
N ASP A 239 -17.72 19.89 19.67
CA ASP A 239 -18.53 18.89 20.37
C ASP A 239 -19.82 19.55 20.88
N TRP A 240 -20.97 18.89 20.74
CA TRP A 240 -22.24 19.37 21.30
C TRP A 240 -22.18 19.65 22.81
N GLY A 241 -21.43 18.87 23.58
CA GLY A 241 -21.17 19.11 24.99
C GLY A 241 -20.50 20.47 25.23
N THR A 242 -19.59 20.87 24.35
CA THR A 242 -18.93 22.18 24.42
C THR A 242 -19.90 23.34 24.20
N ILE A 243 -20.85 23.17 23.27
CA ILE A 243 -21.93 24.15 23.05
C ILE A 243 -22.84 24.22 24.29
N LYS A 244 -23.20 23.06 24.84
CA LYS A 244 -23.96 22.94 26.09
C LYS A 244 -23.23 23.47 27.32
N ASP A 245 -21.90 23.61 27.28
CA ASP A 245 -21.10 24.21 28.34
C ASP A 245 -20.76 25.69 28.08
N SER A 246 -21.17 26.26 26.94
CA SER A 246 -20.88 27.64 26.54
C SER A 246 -19.38 27.97 26.50
N ARG A 247 -18.58 27.09 25.89
CA ARG A 247 -17.13 27.33 25.78
C ARG A 247 -16.81 28.58 24.95
N GLN A 248 -15.92 29.39 25.52
CA GLN A 248 -15.58 30.70 24.99
C GLN A 248 -14.37 30.65 24.05
N GLN A 249 -13.35 29.85 24.37
CA GLN A 249 -12.09 29.85 23.64
C GLN A 249 -12.06 28.74 22.59
N TRP A 250 -11.67 29.12 21.37
CA TRP A 250 -11.50 28.26 20.22
C TRP A 250 -10.12 28.54 19.60
N VAL A 251 -9.59 27.61 18.82
CA VAL A 251 -8.31 27.77 18.14
C VAL A 251 -8.50 27.62 16.64
N ASP A 252 -7.95 28.53 15.85
CA ASP A 252 -7.81 28.30 14.42
C ASP A 252 -6.75 27.22 14.19
N ILE A 253 -7.14 26.06 13.66
CA ILE A 253 -6.21 24.94 13.49
C ILE A 253 -5.10 25.28 12.49
N VAL A 254 -5.32 26.24 11.59
CA VAL A 254 -4.34 26.64 10.56
C VAL A 254 -3.24 27.47 11.20
N SER A 255 -3.60 28.64 11.77
CA SER A 255 -2.67 29.62 12.34
C SER A 255 -2.25 29.33 13.78
N GLY A 256 -3.04 28.56 14.53
CA GLY A 256 -2.90 28.39 15.99
C GLY A 256 -3.41 29.58 16.81
N GLU A 257 -4.01 30.59 16.16
CA GLU A 257 -4.57 31.76 16.84
C GLU A 257 -5.78 31.38 17.70
N LYS A 258 -5.84 31.92 18.91
CA LYS A 258 -6.97 31.71 19.83
C LYS A 258 -8.03 32.79 19.62
N HIS A 259 -9.26 32.35 19.47
CA HIS A 259 -10.44 33.20 19.33
C HIS A 259 -11.37 33.02 20.52
N ASN A 260 -11.77 34.13 21.14
CA ASN A 260 -12.72 34.12 22.25
C ASN A 260 -14.08 34.60 21.76
N PHE A 261 -15.10 33.80 22.02
CA PHE A 261 -16.51 34.10 21.81
C PHE A 261 -17.20 34.27 23.17
N ILE A 262 -18.26 35.06 23.22
CA ILE A 262 -19.08 35.22 24.43
C ILE A 262 -20.48 34.68 24.11
N PRO A 263 -20.72 33.37 24.33
CA PRO A 263 -22.05 32.80 24.20
C PRO A 263 -23.05 33.52 25.09
N SER A 264 -24.19 33.90 24.53
CA SER A 264 -25.28 34.54 25.28
C SER A 264 -26.24 33.49 25.83
N ASN A 265 -26.83 33.78 27.00
CA ASN A 265 -27.94 33.02 27.55
C ASN A 265 -29.20 33.89 27.48
N ILE A 266 -30.04 33.62 26.48
CA ILE A 266 -31.17 34.46 26.09
C ILE A 266 -32.45 33.90 26.70
N THR A 267 -33.19 34.72 27.45
CA THR A 267 -34.53 34.35 27.91
C THR A 267 -35.55 34.68 26.83
N ILE A 268 -36.24 33.67 26.32
CA ILE A 268 -37.23 33.85 25.26
C ILE A 268 -38.44 34.59 25.84
N SER A 269 -38.71 35.76 25.27
CA SER A 269 -39.85 36.63 25.59
C SER A 269 -40.68 36.88 24.33
N THR A 270 -41.85 37.52 24.47
CA THR A 270 -42.73 37.85 23.34
C THR A 270 -42.08 38.74 22.28
N GLU A 271 -41.03 39.49 22.61
CA GLU A 271 -40.35 40.38 21.68
C GLU A 271 -39.40 39.66 20.70
N HIS A 272 -39.11 38.38 20.95
CA HIS A 272 -38.23 37.58 20.11
C HIS A 272 -38.96 36.91 18.94
N TYR A 273 -40.27 36.65 19.07
CA TYR A 273 -41.05 35.93 18.09
C TYR A 273 -41.37 36.80 16.86
N ALA A 274 -41.16 36.25 15.67
CA ALA A 274 -41.60 36.83 14.41
C ALA A 274 -43.02 36.36 14.01
N ASP A 275 -43.42 35.15 14.45
CA ASP A 275 -44.74 34.57 14.24
C ASP A 275 -45.20 33.75 15.47
N SER A 276 -46.43 33.25 15.43
CA SER A 276 -47.11 32.45 16.45
C SER A 276 -47.13 30.94 16.13
N ASP A 277 -46.23 30.49 15.27
CA ASP A 277 -46.11 29.13 14.70
C ASP A 277 -45.29 28.15 15.56
N THR A 278 -44.92 28.55 16.78
CA THR A 278 -44.04 27.74 17.64
C THR A 278 -44.62 26.36 17.92
N SER A 279 -43.81 25.33 17.68
CA SER A 279 -44.19 23.93 17.83
C SER A 279 -43.23 23.20 18.79
N ILE A 280 -43.73 22.12 19.40
CA ILE A 280 -42.96 21.29 20.32
C ILE A 280 -43.16 19.83 19.96
N SER A 281 -42.06 19.08 19.88
CA SER A 281 -42.04 17.64 19.71
C SER A 281 -41.15 16.97 20.76
N VAL A 282 -41.23 15.65 20.84
CA VAL A 282 -40.31 14.84 21.65
C VAL A 282 -39.26 14.30 20.70
N GLY A 283 -37.98 14.58 21.00
CA GLY A 283 -36.87 14.05 20.23
C GLY A 283 -36.77 12.52 20.33
N GLU A 284 -35.91 11.94 19.49
CA GLU A 284 -35.67 10.50 19.49
C GLU A 284 -35.17 9.99 20.85
N VAL A 285 -35.49 8.73 21.17
CA VAL A 285 -35.10 8.09 22.44
C VAL A 285 -34.50 6.73 22.16
N TYR A 286 -33.21 6.58 22.41
CA TYR A 286 -32.48 5.33 22.27
C TYR A 286 -32.03 4.84 23.63
N ASN A 287 -32.42 3.62 24.00
CA ASN A 287 -32.04 3.02 25.29
C ASN A 287 -30.79 2.14 25.20
N GLN A 288 -30.21 2.02 24.00
CA GLN A 288 -28.91 1.44 23.73
C GLN A 288 -28.28 2.21 22.58
N ILE A 289 -26.97 2.45 22.67
CA ILE A 289 -26.15 2.96 21.58
C ILE A 289 -25.08 1.91 21.32
N SER A 290 -24.89 1.55 20.06
CA SER A 290 -23.93 0.53 19.64
C SER A 290 -23.06 1.05 18.50
N VAL A 291 -21.77 0.72 18.57
CA VAL A 291 -20.78 1.02 17.53
C VAL A 291 -20.14 -0.28 17.08
N ASN A 292 -20.28 -0.63 15.81
CA ASN A 292 -19.55 -1.73 15.20
C ASN A 292 -18.24 -1.20 14.62
N CYS A 293 -17.11 -1.81 14.98
CA CYS A 293 -15.81 -1.41 14.48
C CYS A 293 -15.41 -2.28 13.28
N THR A 294 -15.09 -1.65 12.16
CA THR A 294 -14.46 -2.36 11.03
C THR A 294 -13.00 -2.64 11.41
N LEU A 295 -12.53 -3.88 11.29
CA LEU A 295 -11.15 -4.26 11.59
C LEU A 295 -10.42 -4.67 10.32
N GLU A 296 -9.51 -3.81 9.84
CA GLU A 296 -8.84 -4.00 8.55
C GLU A 296 -7.40 -4.47 8.78
N ASN A 297 -7.24 -5.79 8.91
CA ASN A 297 -5.93 -6.40 9.16
C ASN A 297 -5.01 -6.31 7.93
N GLN A 298 -3.73 -6.07 8.18
CA GLN A 298 -2.69 -6.17 7.18
C GLN A 298 -2.07 -7.57 7.19
N ASP A 299 -2.15 -8.26 6.06
CA ASP A 299 -1.57 -9.60 5.94
C ASP A 299 -0.27 -9.60 5.14
N THR A 300 -0.29 -9.01 3.93
CA THR A 300 0.85 -9.02 3.01
C THR A 300 1.37 -7.61 2.78
N LEU A 301 2.66 -7.40 3.08
CA LEU A 301 3.33 -6.11 2.93
C LEU A 301 4.17 -6.04 1.66
N ILE A 302 4.82 -7.15 1.30
CA ILE A 302 5.58 -7.30 0.06
C ILE A 302 4.97 -8.45 -0.73
N ASN A 303 4.25 -8.10 -1.79
CA ASN A 303 3.58 -9.06 -2.65
C ASN A 303 4.57 -9.88 -3.48
N ASN A 304 4.16 -11.10 -3.82
CA ASN A 304 4.98 -11.98 -4.65
C ASN A 304 5.25 -11.37 -6.03
N PRO A 305 6.52 -11.19 -6.44
CA PRO A 305 6.85 -10.63 -7.76
C PRO A 305 6.31 -11.45 -8.94
N LEU A 306 5.92 -12.71 -8.70
CA LEU A 306 5.43 -13.64 -9.69
C LEU A 306 3.90 -13.76 -9.68
N SER A 307 3.21 -13.31 -8.62
CA SER A 307 1.74 -13.21 -8.61
C SER A 307 1.34 -11.98 -9.41
N ASP A 308 0.27 -12.08 -10.21
CA ASP A 308 -0.28 -10.96 -10.99
C ASP A 308 0.72 -10.31 -11.96
N ALA A 309 1.84 -11.01 -12.23
CA ALA A 309 2.83 -10.58 -13.18
C ALA A 309 2.25 -10.60 -14.61
N VAL A 310 2.50 -9.51 -15.33
CA VAL A 310 1.99 -9.26 -16.67
C VAL A 310 3.11 -9.42 -17.70
N SER A 311 2.75 -9.50 -18.98
CA SER A 311 3.72 -9.63 -20.06
C SER A 311 3.55 -8.51 -21.08
N HIS A 312 4.66 -7.96 -21.54
CA HIS A 312 4.67 -7.11 -22.73
C HIS A 312 4.44 -7.91 -24.04
N PHE A 313 4.54 -9.23 -23.98
CA PHE A 313 4.43 -10.13 -25.13
C PHE A 313 3.08 -10.84 -25.17
N LYS A 314 2.51 -10.97 -26.37
CA LYS A 314 1.17 -11.49 -26.62
C LYS A 314 1.03 -12.98 -26.26
N SER A 315 2.10 -13.76 -26.35
CA SER A 315 2.08 -15.20 -26.05
C SER A 315 3.43 -15.75 -25.59
N LYS A 316 3.41 -16.95 -25.02
CA LYS A 316 4.60 -17.79 -24.86
C LYS A 316 5.14 -18.23 -26.22
N GLN A 317 6.46 -18.36 -26.33
CA GLN A 317 7.15 -18.73 -27.56
C GLN A 317 8.01 -19.97 -27.29
N LEU A 318 8.16 -20.87 -28.28
CA LEU A 318 9.19 -21.91 -28.23
C LEU A 318 10.56 -21.23 -28.16
N TYR A 319 11.25 -21.44 -27.06
CA TYR A 319 12.52 -20.82 -26.75
C TYR A 319 13.69 -21.75 -27.08
N MET A 320 13.61 -23.02 -26.66
CA MET A 320 14.64 -24.01 -26.93
C MET A 320 14.09 -25.44 -27.02
N THR A 321 14.81 -26.30 -27.72
CA THR A 321 14.64 -27.76 -27.67
C THR A 321 15.87 -28.39 -27.04
N GLU A 322 15.68 -29.14 -25.97
CA GLU A 322 16.70 -29.90 -25.28
C GLU A 322 16.79 -31.32 -25.85
N TYR A 323 18.01 -31.82 -26.06
CA TYR A 323 18.29 -33.18 -26.53
C TYR A 323 19.11 -33.93 -25.50
N ILE A 324 18.60 -35.08 -25.05
CA ILE A 324 19.21 -35.90 -24.02
C ILE A 324 19.35 -37.33 -24.50
N SER A 325 20.54 -37.91 -24.36
CA SER A 325 20.74 -39.35 -24.44
C SER A 325 21.52 -39.82 -23.22
N GLU A 326 20.85 -40.54 -22.32
CA GLU A 326 21.46 -41.04 -21.08
C GLU A 326 22.53 -42.12 -21.36
N GLY A 327 23.52 -42.20 -20.48
CA GLY A 327 24.64 -43.14 -20.54
C GLY A 327 25.83 -42.67 -21.38
N ASN A 328 26.90 -43.46 -21.34
CA ASN A 328 28.09 -43.29 -22.19
C ASN A 328 28.19 -44.39 -23.27
N GLY A 329 29.24 -44.36 -24.08
CA GLY A 329 29.51 -45.37 -25.10
C GLY A 329 28.79 -45.14 -26.44
N GLU A 330 29.01 -46.08 -27.36
CA GLU A 330 28.66 -45.92 -28.78
C GLU A 330 27.16 -45.87 -29.04
N LYS A 331 26.35 -46.66 -28.31
CA LYS A 331 24.90 -46.72 -28.50
C LYS A 331 24.24 -45.38 -28.16
N ALA A 332 24.51 -44.85 -26.97
CA ALA A 332 24.02 -43.54 -26.54
C ALA A 332 24.52 -42.41 -27.45
N ASN A 333 25.81 -42.41 -27.82
CA ASN A 333 26.35 -41.41 -28.74
C ASN A 333 25.70 -41.45 -30.14
N LYS A 334 25.45 -42.65 -30.68
CA LYS A 334 24.79 -42.84 -31.98
C LYS A 334 23.33 -42.37 -31.93
N ALA A 335 22.62 -42.66 -30.84
CA ALA A 335 21.26 -42.18 -30.60
C ALA A 335 21.20 -40.65 -30.54
N PHE A 336 22.09 -40.03 -29.76
CA PHE A 336 22.24 -38.58 -29.66
C PHE A 336 22.48 -37.91 -31.02
N LYS A 337 23.44 -38.42 -31.80
CA LYS A 337 23.72 -37.93 -33.17
C LYS A 337 22.53 -38.09 -34.12
N LYS A 338 21.74 -39.16 -33.99
CA LYS A 338 20.54 -39.37 -34.79
C LYS A 338 19.50 -38.29 -34.48
N MET A 339 19.20 -38.06 -33.20
CA MET A 339 18.20 -37.07 -32.78
C MET A 339 18.53 -35.65 -33.25
N ILE A 340 19.79 -35.22 -33.10
CA ILE A 340 20.24 -33.89 -33.54
C ILE A 340 20.07 -33.70 -35.05
N LYS A 341 20.20 -34.78 -35.84
CA LYS A 341 19.98 -34.80 -37.29
C LYS A 341 18.51 -35.04 -37.68
N GLY A 342 17.58 -35.01 -36.73
CA GLY A 342 16.16 -35.27 -36.97
C GLY A 342 15.83 -36.72 -37.35
N LYS A 343 16.72 -37.68 -37.06
CA LYS A 343 16.54 -39.11 -37.33
C LYS A 343 16.02 -39.83 -36.10
N THR A 344 15.28 -40.92 -36.32
CA THR A 344 14.75 -41.78 -35.26
C THR A 344 15.83 -42.69 -34.68
N THR A 345 15.64 -43.10 -33.43
CA THR A 345 16.52 -44.03 -32.71
C THR A 345 15.70 -45.00 -31.89
N ASP A 346 16.18 -46.23 -31.78
CA ASP A 346 15.66 -47.36 -31.00
C ASP A 346 16.27 -47.41 -29.58
N TYR A 347 16.97 -46.35 -29.18
CA TYR A 347 17.58 -46.26 -27.87
C TYR A 347 16.58 -45.63 -26.91
N GLU A 348 16.08 -46.42 -25.96
CA GLU A 348 14.97 -46.03 -25.08
C GLU A 348 15.32 -44.94 -24.07
N LYS A 349 16.61 -44.71 -23.79
CA LYS A 349 17.06 -43.71 -22.81
C LYS A 349 17.34 -42.34 -23.43
N VAL A 350 16.44 -41.89 -24.31
CA VAL A 350 16.53 -40.57 -24.95
C VAL A 350 15.37 -39.67 -24.55
N GLY A 351 15.57 -38.36 -24.63
CA GLY A 351 14.52 -37.37 -24.41
C GLY A 351 14.71 -36.15 -25.29
N ILE A 352 13.62 -35.65 -25.84
CA ILE A 352 13.56 -34.38 -26.57
C ILE A 352 12.49 -33.52 -25.91
N TYR A 353 12.88 -32.36 -25.39
CA TYR A 353 11.99 -31.48 -24.62
C TYR A 353 11.94 -30.10 -25.27
N ASP A 354 10.74 -29.67 -25.65
CA ASP A 354 10.48 -28.32 -26.14
C ASP A 354 10.10 -27.42 -24.97
N TRP A 355 10.86 -26.34 -24.82
CA TRP A 355 10.73 -25.38 -23.74
C TRP A 355 10.14 -24.08 -24.28
N TYR A 356 9.04 -23.67 -23.67
CA TYR A 356 8.33 -22.44 -23.97
C TYR A 356 8.60 -21.43 -22.87
N LEU A 357 8.80 -20.18 -23.27
CA LEU A 357 9.11 -19.09 -22.36
C LEU A 357 8.20 -17.89 -22.67
N GLN A 358 7.81 -17.16 -21.63
CA GLN A 358 7.20 -15.84 -21.74
C GLN A 358 7.85 -14.91 -20.72
N ASN A 359 8.30 -13.73 -21.16
CA ASN A 359 8.89 -12.73 -20.26
C ASN A 359 7.78 -12.05 -19.47
N LEU A 360 8.00 -11.88 -18.17
CA LEU A 360 7.08 -11.23 -17.27
C LEU A 360 7.69 -9.96 -16.69
N TYR A 361 6.83 -9.05 -16.26
CA TYR A 361 7.16 -7.92 -15.41
C TYR A 361 6.04 -7.71 -14.41
N HIS A 362 6.33 -7.04 -13.30
CA HIS A 362 5.33 -6.67 -12.30
C HIS A 362 5.39 -5.17 -12.04
N PRO A 363 4.27 -4.43 -12.03
CA PRO A 363 4.25 -2.97 -11.85
C PRO A 363 4.97 -2.49 -10.58
N ASN A 364 4.81 -3.24 -9.49
CA ASN A 364 5.39 -2.92 -8.18
C ASN A 364 6.82 -3.44 -7.96
N TRP A 365 7.47 -4.01 -8.97
CA TRP A 365 8.82 -4.56 -8.86
C TRP A 365 9.72 -4.02 -9.97
N LYS A 366 10.70 -3.21 -9.58
CA LYS A 366 11.71 -2.68 -10.49
C LYS A 366 12.89 -3.63 -10.56
N LEU A 367 13.19 -4.06 -11.78
CA LEU A 367 14.29 -4.96 -12.11
C LEU A 367 15.42 -4.17 -12.77
N LYS A 368 16.64 -4.30 -12.24
CA LYS A 368 17.82 -3.63 -12.78
C LYS A 368 18.04 -4.00 -14.25
N ASN A 369 18.29 -2.98 -15.09
CA ASN A 369 18.54 -3.12 -16.54
C ASN A 369 17.36 -3.73 -17.35
N ALA A 370 16.13 -3.78 -16.84
CA ALA A 370 14.98 -4.36 -17.56
C ALA A 370 14.79 -3.76 -18.95
N ASP A 371 14.89 -2.44 -19.07
CA ASP A 371 14.83 -1.69 -20.33
C ASP A 371 15.83 -2.16 -21.39
N LYS A 372 17.02 -2.61 -20.97
CA LYS A 372 18.09 -3.09 -21.87
C LYS A 372 17.85 -4.51 -22.39
N MET A 373 16.95 -5.27 -21.76
CA MET A 373 16.66 -6.66 -22.12
C MET A 373 15.58 -6.78 -23.21
N TYR A 374 14.92 -5.67 -23.53
CA TYR A 374 13.80 -5.61 -24.44
C TYR A 374 14.17 -4.95 -25.77
N SER A 375 13.55 -5.41 -26.84
CA SER A 375 13.64 -4.79 -28.16
C SER A 375 12.26 -4.31 -28.58
N LYS A 376 12.20 -3.17 -29.29
CA LYS A 376 10.95 -2.62 -29.83
C LYS A 376 11.03 -2.46 -31.34
N ASN A 377 9.92 -2.68 -32.04
CA ASN A 377 9.80 -2.36 -33.45
C ASN A 377 9.57 -0.85 -33.67
N GLU A 378 9.47 -0.41 -34.92
CA GLU A 378 9.23 1.00 -35.29
C GLU A 378 7.89 1.55 -34.72
N ALA A 379 6.91 0.68 -34.45
CA ALA A 379 5.64 1.04 -33.83
C ALA A 379 5.69 1.07 -32.29
N GLY A 380 6.85 0.78 -31.69
CA GLY A 380 7.03 0.75 -30.23
C GLY A 380 6.55 -0.54 -29.54
N GLU A 381 6.15 -1.57 -30.29
CA GLU A 381 5.75 -2.87 -29.73
C GLU A 381 6.98 -3.70 -29.36
N TYR A 382 6.88 -4.46 -28.26
CA TYR A 382 7.94 -5.35 -27.79
C TYR A 382 8.06 -6.59 -28.68
N ILE A 383 9.28 -6.87 -29.15
CA ILE A 383 9.63 -7.96 -30.07
C ILE A 383 10.84 -8.75 -29.55
N GLU A 384 11.08 -9.91 -30.16
CA GLU A 384 12.26 -10.76 -29.91
C GLU A 384 12.47 -11.16 -28.45
N GLN A 385 11.40 -11.69 -27.83
CA GLN A 385 11.38 -12.06 -26.42
C GLN A 385 12.58 -12.90 -25.95
N GLN A 386 13.12 -13.78 -26.80
CA GLN A 386 14.30 -14.59 -26.48
C GLN A 386 15.54 -13.77 -26.08
N ASN A 387 15.64 -12.51 -26.50
CA ASN A 387 16.79 -11.64 -26.24
C ASN A 387 17.00 -11.42 -24.75
N THR A 388 15.95 -11.43 -23.93
CA THR A 388 16.05 -11.30 -22.47
C THR A 388 16.82 -12.48 -21.86
N ALA A 389 16.52 -13.71 -22.28
CA ALA A 389 17.25 -14.89 -21.84
C ALA A 389 18.72 -14.89 -22.32
N THR A 390 18.98 -14.38 -23.53
CA THR A 390 20.36 -14.19 -24.04
C THR A 390 21.11 -13.15 -23.21
N TYR A 391 20.45 -12.04 -22.86
CA TYR A 391 21.05 -10.93 -22.12
C TYR A 391 21.51 -11.38 -20.72
N LEU A 392 20.67 -12.11 -19.99
CA LEU A 392 21.02 -12.66 -18.67
C LEU A 392 22.28 -13.54 -18.71
N LYS A 393 22.42 -14.36 -19.76
CA LYS A 393 23.52 -15.31 -19.93
C LYS A 393 24.89 -14.64 -20.11
N VAL A 394 24.93 -13.36 -20.50
CA VAL A 394 26.19 -12.62 -20.74
C VAL A 394 26.36 -11.41 -19.82
N HIS A 395 25.31 -11.00 -19.10
CA HIS A 395 25.37 -9.94 -18.10
C HIS A 395 24.99 -10.49 -16.73
N SER A 396 25.98 -10.67 -15.86
CA SER A 396 25.77 -11.08 -14.46
C SER A 396 25.05 -10.01 -13.65
N LEU A 397 24.44 -10.43 -12.54
CA LEU A 397 23.63 -9.62 -11.63
C LEU A 397 22.45 -8.94 -12.32
N THR A 398 21.88 -9.61 -13.32
CA THR A 398 20.72 -9.14 -14.06
C THR A 398 19.51 -9.99 -13.70
N PRO A 399 18.44 -9.39 -13.14
CA PRO A 399 17.24 -10.12 -12.78
C PRO A 399 16.21 -10.13 -13.92
N ALA A 400 15.48 -11.24 -14.10
CA ALA A 400 14.33 -11.28 -15.00
C ALA A 400 13.28 -12.29 -14.52
N MET A 401 12.01 -12.03 -14.85
CA MET A 401 10.90 -12.91 -14.54
C MET A 401 10.46 -13.67 -15.79
N PHE A 402 10.25 -14.98 -15.67
CA PHE A 402 9.84 -15.82 -16.78
C PHE A 402 8.73 -16.77 -16.38
N ARG A 403 7.73 -16.91 -17.26
CA ARG A 403 6.85 -18.07 -17.30
C ARG A 403 7.46 -19.13 -18.19
N ILE A 404 7.76 -20.30 -17.64
CA ILE A 404 8.44 -21.38 -18.36
C ILE A 404 7.54 -22.62 -18.38
N GLY A 405 7.42 -23.26 -19.54
CA GLY A 405 6.69 -24.52 -19.70
C GLY A 405 7.43 -25.52 -20.56
N CYS A 406 7.14 -26.81 -20.36
CA CYS A 406 7.85 -27.92 -21.01
C CYS A 406 6.88 -28.87 -21.72
N ILE A 407 7.29 -29.36 -22.89
CA ILE A 407 6.67 -30.47 -23.60
C ILE A 407 7.72 -31.52 -23.92
N LYS A 408 7.57 -32.75 -23.41
CA LYS A 408 8.33 -33.91 -23.90
C LYS A 408 7.74 -34.36 -25.25
N LYS A 409 8.56 -34.45 -26.30
CA LYS A 409 8.11 -35.01 -27.59
C LYS A 409 7.88 -36.51 -27.47
N ALA A 410 6.81 -37.00 -28.10
CA ALA A 410 6.48 -38.42 -28.14
C ALA A 410 7.66 -39.22 -28.72
N GLU A 411 7.92 -40.39 -28.11
CA GLU A 411 9.01 -41.29 -28.49
C GLU A 411 8.69 -42.06 -29.78
N ASP A 412 7.41 -42.14 -30.16
CA ASP A 412 6.91 -42.86 -31.33
C ASP A 412 6.26 -41.92 -32.36
N LYS A 413 6.52 -42.15 -33.65
CA LYS A 413 5.96 -41.37 -34.75
C LYS A 413 4.50 -41.71 -35.05
N GLU A 414 3.96 -42.75 -34.43
CA GLU A 414 2.56 -43.17 -34.55
C GLU A 414 1.65 -42.60 -33.44
N ASP A 415 2.22 -41.94 -32.43
CA ASP A 415 1.44 -41.24 -31.40
C ASP A 415 1.09 -39.81 -31.87
N ASN A 416 -0.14 -39.64 -32.34
CA ASN A 416 -0.69 -38.35 -32.80
C ASN A 416 -1.48 -37.62 -31.69
N LYS A 417 -1.27 -37.97 -30.42
CA LYS A 417 -2.01 -37.39 -29.29
C LYS A 417 -1.85 -35.87 -29.25
N LEU A 418 -2.99 -35.19 -29.32
CA LEU A 418 -3.05 -33.73 -29.20
C LEU A 418 -2.66 -33.31 -27.77
N ILE A 419 -1.66 -32.43 -27.66
CA ILE A 419 -1.27 -31.82 -26.38
C ILE A 419 -2.12 -30.55 -26.18
N SER A 420 -3.08 -30.62 -25.28
CA SER A 420 -4.05 -29.54 -25.04
C SER A 420 -3.55 -28.44 -24.11
N LYS A 421 -2.53 -28.71 -23.28
CA LYS A 421 -2.00 -27.77 -22.28
C LYS A 421 -0.49 -27.94 -22.12
N ILE A 422 0.21 -26.82 -21.97
CA ILE A 422 1.61 -26.78 -21.54
C ILE A 422 1.59 -26.41 -20.06
N PRO A 423 2.00 -27.30 -19.14
CA PRO A 423 2.22 -26.93 -17.74
C PRO A 423 3.27 -25.83 -17.67
N THR A 424 2.98 -24.78 -16.91
CA THR A 424 3.88 -23.61 -16.77
C THR A 424 4.06 -23.25 -15.32
N THR A 425 5.24 -22.71 -15.02
CA THR A 425 5.60 -22.18 -13.71
C THR A 425 6.32 -20.84 -13.91
N ASP A 426 6.11 -19.91 -13.00
CA ASP A 426 6.73 -18.59 -13.04
C ASP A 426 7.94 -18.57 -12.11
N TYR A 427 8.99 -17.87 -12.52
CA TYR A 427 10.28 -17.85 -11.84
C TYR A 427 10.90 -16.46 -11.90
N LEU A 428 11.56 -16.06 -10.81
CA LEU A 428 12.45 -14.91 -10.79
C LEU A 428 13.90 -15.43 -10.84
N TYR A 429 14.61 -15.08 -11.92
CA TYR A 429 16.02 -15.41 -12.11
C TYR A 429 16.90 -14.21 -11.75
N ILE A 430 18.05 -14.46 -11.13
CA ILE A 430 19.17 -13.52 -11.03
C ILE A 430 20.39 -14.20 -11.64
N SER A 431 20.93 -13.66 -12.73
CA SER A 431 22.11 -14.22 -13.38
C SER A 431 23.37 -14.06 -12.53
N ILE A 432 24.18 -15.10 -12.42
CA ILE A 432 25.48 -15.08 -11.72
C ILE A 432 26.62 -15.25 -12.73
N ASN A 433 26.48 -16.20 -13.66
CA ASN A 433 27.48 -16.57 -14.66
C ASN A 433 28.87 -16.84 -14.07
N GLY A 434 28.94 -17.65 -13.00
CA GLY A 434 30.18 -17.97 -12.32
C GLY A 434 31.25 -18.58 -13.23
N ASN A 435 32.54 -18.40 -12.94
CA ASN A 435 33.63 -18.83 -13.85
C ASN A 435 34.36 -20.14 -13.46
N GLU A 436 33.95 -20.81 -12.39
CA GLU A 436 34.57 -22.00 -11.77
C GLU A 436 36.03 -21.80 -11.34
N VAL A 437 36.43 -20.55 -11.10
CA VAL A 437 37.76 -20.23 -10.57
C VAL A 437 37.63 -19.95 -9.08
N ASP A 438 38.41 -20.67 -8.27
CA ASP A 438 38.38 -20.56 -6.81
C ASP A 438 39.51 -19.69 -6.22
N THR A 439 40.29 -19.01 -7.06
CA THR A 439 41.36 -18.13 -6.58
C THR A 439 40.80 -16.79 -6.12
N VAL A 440 41.41 -16.22 -5.09
CA VAL A 440 40.99 -14.93 -4.52
C VAL A 440 40.93 -13.82 -5.56
N GLU A 441 41.91 -13.75 -6.46
CA GLU A 441 41.98 -12.73 -7.52
C GLU A 441 41.17 -13.09 -8.77
N GLY A 442 40.83 -14.37 -8.97
CA GLY A 442 40.31 -14.88 -10.22
C GLY A 442 38.85 -15.32 -10.20
N HIS A 443 38.23 -15.51 -9.04
CA HIS A 443 36.83 -15.89 -8.95
C HIS A 443 35.92 -14.80 -9.54
N PHE A 444 34.82 -15.23 -10.14
CA PHE A 444 33.80 -14.33 -10.67
C PHE A 444 32.40 -14.87 -10.33
N PRO A 445 31.46 -14.02 -9.88
CA PRO A 445 31.61 -12.58 -9.62
C PRO A 445 32.58 -12.28 -8.47
N SER A 446 33.39 -11.23 -8.60
CA SER A 446 34.30 -10.81 -7.54
C SER A 446 33.60 -9.92 -6.52
N ASP A 447 34.12 -9.84 -5.29
CA ASP A 447 33.53 -8.98 -4.24
C ASP A 447 33.38 -7.52 -4.68
N LYS A 448 34.36 -7.01 -5.45
CA LYS A 448 34.28 -5.66 -6.03
C LYS A 448 33.15 -5.56 -7.06
N PHE A 449 33.00 -6.56 -7.93
CA PHE A 449 31.94 -6.58 -8.94
C PHE A 449 30.56 -6.60 -8.28
N LEU A 450 30.37 -7.39 -7.22
CA LEU A 450 29.12 -7.41 -6.44
C LEU A 450 28.80 -6.03 -5.85
N ARG A 451 29.78 -5.38 -5.19
CA ARG A 451 29.61 -4.04 -4.62
C ARG A 451 29.30 -2.98 -5.65
N ASP A 452 30.05 -2.93 -6.75
CA ASP A 452 29.89 -1.93 -7.81
C ASP A 452 28.56 -2.09 -8.56
N ASN A 453 27.94 -3.27 -8.48
CA ASN A 453 26.69 -3.61 -9.17
C ASN A 453 25.54 -3.93 -8.22
N ALA A 454 25.57 -3.40 -7.00
CA ALA A 454 24.47 -3.50 -6.04
C ALA A 454 23.14 -2.91 -6.54
N GLY A 455 22.05 -3.20 -5.83
CA GLY A 455 20.70 -2.71 -6.09
C GLY A 455 20.05 -3.40 -7.29
N ILE A 456 19.80 -4.71 -7.17
CA ILE A 456 19.39 -5.57 -8.29
C ILE A 456 17.86 -5.53 -8.46
N ILE A 457 17.12 -5.58 -7.36
CA ILE A 457 15.65 -5.60 -7.36
C ILE A 457 15.15 -4.61 -6.32
N GLU A 458 14.13 -3.82 -6.65
CA GLU A 458 13.47 -2.88 -5.75
C GLU A 458 11.95 -3.09 -5.78
N TYR A 459 11.35 -3.25 -4.60
CA TYR A 459 9.91 -3.24 -4.43
C TYR A 459 9.41 -1.78 -4.32
N THR A 460 8.40 -1.44 -5.09
CA THR A 460 7.80 -0.09 -5.15
C THR A 460 6.28 -0.12 -4.99
N GLY A 461 5.73 -1.15 -4.34
CA GLY A 461 4.28 -1.27 -4.12
C GLY A 461 3.74 -0.41 -2.97
N LYS A 462 2.52 -0.72 -2.52
CA LYS A 462 1.81 -0.03 -1.43
C LYS A 462 2.64 -0.03 -0.16
N ASN A 463 2.87 1.14 0.44
CA ASN A 463 3.76 1.28 1.60
C ASN A 463 3.33 2.43 2.51
N GLY A 464 2.93 2.16 3.76
CA GLY A 464 2.67 3.21 4.74
C GLY A 464 1.68 2.81 5.82
N ASN A 465 2.16 2.39 6.99
CA ASN A 465 1.33 2.20 8.19
C ASN A 465 2.19 2.29 9.46
N VAL A 466 1.57 2.10 10.62
CA VAL A 466 2.24 1.75 11.88
C VAL A 466 2.33 0.24 12.00
N TYR A 467 3.54 -0.27 12.23
CA TYR A 467 3.81 -1.70 12.34
C TYR A 467 4.12 -2.13 13.76
N SER A 468 4.54 -1.19 14.62
CA SER A 468 4.78 -1.50 16.02
C SER A 468 3.48 -1.74 16.77
N PRO A 469 3.44 -2.76 17.65
CA PRO A 469 2.29 -3.02 18.48
C PRO A 469 2.08 -1.90 19.50
N VAL A 470 0.88 -1.87 20.08
CA VAL A 470 0.45 -0.84 21.02
C VAL A 470 0.92 -1.10 22.47
N ASP A 471 1.34 -2.31 22.79
CA ASP A 471 1.79 -2.72 24.12
C ASP A 471 3.11 -3.49 24.08
N ASP A 472 3.84 -3.49 25.21
CA ASP A 472 5.15 -4.13 25.34
C ASP A 472 5.09 -5.67 25.43
N ASP A 473 3.91 -6.23 25.71
CA ASP A 473 3.73 -7.70 25.80
C ASP A 473 3.71 -8.33 24.40
N THR A 474 3.35 -7.56 23.39
CA THR A 474 3.17 -8.01 22.01
C THR A 474 4.42 -7.80 21.17
N VAL A 475 4.72 -8.75 20.29
CA VAL A 475 5.73 -8.60 19.24
C VAL A 475 5.08 -8.90 17.90
N ASN A 476 5.15 -7.93 16.99
CA ASN A 476 4.81 -8.14 15.59
C ASN A 476 6.05 -8.64 14.85
N TYR A 477 5.86 -9.37 13.76
CA TYR A 477 6.95 -9.97 12.98
C TYR A 477 6.71 -9.75 11.50
N LEU A 478 7.75 -9.31 10.80
CA LEU A 478 7.82 -9.44 9.35
C LEU A 478 8.34 -10.84 9.01
N VAL A 479 7.55 -11.64 8.32
CA VAL A 479 7.91 -13.01 7.95
C VAL A 479 8.14 -13.07 6.45
N PHE A 480 9.42 -13.18 6.08
CA PHE A 480 9.82 -13.47 4.71
C PHE A 480 9.68 -14.97 4.44
N SER A 481 9.05 -15.31 3.33
CA SER A 481 8.89 -16.70 2.86
C SER A 481 9.16 -16.78 1.35
N GLY A 482 9.41 -17.98 0.86
CA GLY A 482 9.72 -18.26 -0.54
C GLY A 482 10.72 -19.40 -0.67
N LYS A 483 11.14 -19.70 -1.90
CA LYS A 483 12.11 -20.76 -2.19
C LYS A 483 13.28 -20.23 -2.99
N PHE A 484 14.48 -20.70 -2.67
CA PHE A 484 15.72 -20.39 -3.38
C PHE A 484 16.37 -21.64 -3.96
N LEU A 485 16.97 -21.48 -5.13
CA LEU A 485 17.80 -22.49 -5.76
C LEU A 485 19.03 -21.85 -6.40
N LEU A 486 20.21 -22.40 -6.10
CA LEU A 486 21.45 -22.06 -6.79
C LEU A 486 21.62 -23.03 -7.97
N GLN A 487 21.42 -22.52 -9.18
CA GLN A 487 21.46 -23.33 -10.38
C GLN A 487 22.92 -23.68 -10.74
N PRO A 488 23.24 -24.96 -11.01
CA PRO A 488 24.57 -25.36 -11.47
C PRO A 488 24.92 -24.79 -12.85
N ILE A 489 26.21 -24.63 -13.12
CA ILE A 489 26.71 -24.25 -14.44
C ILE A 489 26.38 -25.34 -15.47
N CYS A 490 25.77 -24.92 -16.59
CA CYS A 490 25.39 -25.84 -17.65
C CYS A 490 26.59 -26.27 -18.49
N TYR A 491 26.73 -27.58 -18.71
CA TYR A 491 27.62 -28.14 -19.71
C TYR A 491 26.84 -28.80 -20.84
N GLU A 492 27.40 -28.76 -22.04
CA GLU A 492 26.92 -29.46 -23.23
C GLU A 492 28.01 -30.38 -23.79
N SER A 493 27.58 -31.52 -24.33
CA SER A 493 28.41 -32.32 -25.22
C SER A 493 28.79 -31.51 -26.45
N SER A 494 29.96 -31.78 -27.04
CA SER A 494 30.42 -31.11 -28.27
C SER A 494 31.07 -32.09 -29.25
N ALA A 495 31.63 -31.58 -30.35
CA ALA A 495 32.44 -32.38 -31.26
C ALA A 495 33.76 -32.89 -30.64
N GLU A 496 34.19 -32.34 -29.50
CA GLU A 496 35.47 -32.68 -28.87
C GLU A 496 35.35 -33.16 -27.43
N TYR A 497 34.74 -32.38 -26.55
CA TYR A 497 34.57 -32.69 -25.11
C TYR A 497 33.49 -31.78 -24.51
N ALA A 498 33.03 -32.08 -23.29
CA ALA A 498 31.96 -31.32 -22.69
C ALA A 498 32.40 -29.85 -22.42
N ARG A 499 31.60 -28.89 -22.87
CA ARG A 499 31.90 -27.44 -22.85
C ARG A 499 30.74 -26.66 -22.23
N ARG A 500 31.03 -25.46 -21.74
CA ARG A 500 30.02 -24.55 -21.14
C ARG A 500 29.24 -23.73 -22.17
N LEU A 501 29.70 -23.75 -23.42
CA LEU A 501 29.09 -23.03 -24.53
C LEU A 501 28.02 -23.91 -25.19
N SER A 502 27.05 -23.25 -25.83
CA SER A 502 26.09 -23.92 -26.70
C SER A 502 26.83 -24.68 -27.81
N CYS A 503 26.56 -25.97 -27.96
CA CYS A 503 27.32 -26.84 -28.86
C CYS A 503 26.44 -27.49 -29.95
N PHE A 504 25.17 -27.10 -30.07
CA PHE A 504 24.24 -27.75 -31.01
C PHE A 504 24.72 -27.68 -32.47
N ASP A 505 25.14 -26.50 -32.96
CA ASP A 505 25.66 -26.35 -34.33
C ASP A 505 26.95 -27.16 -34.57
N ASP A 506 27.85 -27.15 -33.59
CA ASP A 506 29.10 -27.89 -33.63
C ASP A 506 28.82 -29.41 -33.77
N ILE A 507 27.91 -29.92 -32.94
CA ILE A 507 27.48 -31.32 -33.02
C ILE A 507 26.71 -31.60 -34.31
N LEU A 508 25.85 -30.70 -34.77
CA LEU A 508 25.09 -30.88 -36.01
C LEU A 508 26.03 -31.06 -37.21
N LYS A 509 27.12 -30.28 -37.26
CA LYS A 509 28.11 -30.28 -38.33
C LYS A 509 29.11 -31.43 -38.22
N HIS A 510 29.69 -31.65 -37.03
CA HIS A 510 30.82 -32.55 -36.84
C HIS A 510 30.46 -33.86 -36.11
N GLY A 511 29.32 -33.90 -35.42
CA GLY A 511 28.89 -35.01 -34.59
C GLY A 511 29.61 -35.04 -33.24
N ALA A 512 28.92 -35.47 -32.19
CA ALA A 512 29.49 -35.47 -30.84
C ALA A 512 30.59 -36.54 -30.68
N LYS A 513 31.72 -36.22 -30.04
CA LYS A 513 32.74 -37.23 -29.71
C LYS A 513 32.15 -38.29 -28.77
N CYS A 514 32.47 -39.56 -29.01
CA CYS A 514 32.06 -40.64 -28.11
C CYS A 514 32.97 -40.69 -26.89
N THR A 515 32.38 -40.81 -25.70
CA THR A 515 33.06 -41.12 -24.45
C THR A 515 32.87 -42.60 -24.13
N ILE A 516 33.96 -43.32 -23.87
CA ILE A 516 33.94 -44.76 -23.59
C ILE A 516 34.66 -45.01 -22.26
N GLY A 517 34.01 -45.71 -21.32
CA GLY A 517 34.63 -46.17 -20.07
C GLY A 517 35.03 -45.05 -19.10
N LYS A 518 34.48 -43.84 -19.26
CA LYS A 518 34.72 -42.69 -18.37
C LYS A 518 33.37 -42.17 -17.87
N LYS A 519 33.30 -41.88 -16.56
CA LYS A 519 32.13 -41.29 -15.91
C LYS A 519 32.05 -39.78 -16.19
N ALA A 520 30.83 -39.24 -16.22
CA ALA A 520 30.62 -37.80 -16.27
C ALA A 520 30.96 -37.14 -14.93
N VAL A 521 31.55 -35.96 -15.00
CA VAL A 521 32.17 -35.28 -13.84
C VAL A 521 32.10 -33.76 -13.93
N VAL A 522 31.43 -33.22 -14.96
CA VAL A 522 31.27 -31.78 -15.16
C VAL A 522 29.83 -31.37 -14.79
N PRO A 523 29.64 -30.29 -14.00
CA PRO A 523 30.67 -29.45 -13.36
C PRO A 523 31.53 -30.22 -12.35
N ASP A 524 32.83 -29.87 -12.29
CA ASP A 524 33.80 -30.49 -11.39
C ASP A 524 33.88 -29.70 -10.09
N TYR A 525 33.03 -30.04 -9.14
CA TYR A 525 32.98 -29.39 -7.84
C TYR A 525 34.16 -29.77 -6.91
N LYS A 526 34.89 -30.85 -7.22
CA LYS A 526 36.04 -31.29 -6.40
C LYS A 526 37.35 -30.65 -6.86
N GLY A 527 37.45 -30.27 -8.14
CA GLY A 527 38.67 -29.68 -8.71
C GLY A 527 39.80 -30.70 -8.90
N ASP A 528 39.51 -31.99 -8.75
CA ASP A 528 40.50 -33.07 -8.87
C ASP A 528 40.85 -33.39 -10.33
N ILE A 529 40.10 -32.84 -11.28
CA ILE A 529 40.15 -33.30 -12.67
C ILE A 529 41.09 -32.45 -13.49
N LYS A 530 42.23 -33.04 -13.84
CA LYS A 530 43.19 -32.44 -14.74
C LYS A 530 42.55 -32.11 -16.09
N GLU A 531 42.94 -30.98 -16.66
CA GLU A 531 42.41 -30.49 -17.94
C GLU A 531 42.48 -31.55 -19.06
N LYS A 532 43.56 -32.32 -19.11
CA LYS A 532 43.72 -33.43 -20.06
C LYS A 532 42.59 -34.47 -19.93
N GLU A 533 42.24 -34.84 -18.71
CA GLU A 533 41.17 -35.82 -18.47
C GLU A 533 39.79 -35.22 -18.76
N ARG A 534 39.59 -33.93 -18.49
CA ARG A 534 38.34 -33.24 -18.85
C ARG A 534 38.11 -33.29 -20.37
N LYS A 535 39.17 -33.15 -21.17
CA LYS A 535 39.13 -33.29 -22.65
C LYS A 535 38.87 -34.72 -23.16
N GLU A 536 38.87 -35.72 -22.28
CA GLU A 536 38.49 -37.10 -22.62
C GLU A 536 36.99 -37.37 -22.40
N ARG A 537 36.27 -36.47 -21.72
CA ARG A 537 34.87 -36.65 -21.30
C ARG A 537 33.96 -35.71 -22.08
N ASN A 538 32.94 -36.26 -22.71
CA ASN A 538 31.94 -35.54 -23.49
C ASN A 538 30.51 -35.74 -22.98
N THR A 539 30.34 -36.58 -21.96
CA THR A 539 29.09 -36.70 -21.20
C THR A 539 29.08 -35.69 -20.05
N VAL A 540 27.88 -35.20 -19.73
CA VAL A 540 27.61 -34.29 -18.61
C VAL A 540 26.89 -35.04 -17.49
N LYS A 541 26.95 -34.54 -16.26
CA LYS A 541 26.30 -35.21 -15.12
C LYS A 541 24.79 -35.42 -15.35
N SER A 542 24.28 -36.50 -14.77
CA SER A 542 22.88 -36.92 -14.80
C SER A 542 22.58 -37.67 -13.51
N ASP A 543 21.42 -37.42 -12.89
CA ASP A 543 21.00 -38.12 -11.67
C ASP A 543 20.48 -39.53 -11.97
N ASN A 544 20.15 -39.80 -13.24
CA ASN A 544 19.65 -41.10 -13.67
C ASN A 544 20.72 -42.19 -13.67
N ASN A 545 22.01 -41.84 -13.72
CA ASN A 545 23.11 -42.80 -13.77
C ASN A 545 24.50 -42.17 -13.54
N ILE A 546 25.45 -42.98 -13.11
CA ILE A 546 26.84 -42.57 -12.85
C ILE A 546 27.67 -42.24 -14.10
N ASP A 547 27.23 -42.66 -15.30
CA ASP A 547 27.96 -42.46 -16.56
C ASP A 547 27.68 -41.07 -17.18
N GLY A 548 26.58 -40.44 -16.78
CA GLY A 548 26.08 -39.16 -17.26
C GLY A 548 25.22 -39.28 -18.51
N ARG A 549 25.20 -38.22 -19.32
CA ARG A 549 24.40 -38.14 -20.54
C ARG A 549 25.10 -37.33 -21.63
N TYR A 550 24.78 -37.62 -22.89
CA TYR A 550 25.02 -36.67 -23.98
C TYR A 550 23.90 -35.64 -24.01
N TYR A 551 24.27 -34.36 -24.09
CA TYR A 551 23.35 -33.25 -23.86
C TYR A 551 23.67 -32.05 -24.74
N THR A 552 22.65 -31.42 -25.34
CA THR A 552 22.78 -30.12 -26.03
C THR A 552 21.42 -29.45 -26.17
N ARG A 553 21.40 -28.15 -26.51
CA ARG A 553 20.18 -27.37 -26.70
C ARG A 553 20.18 -26.63 -28.03
N LYS A 554 19.03 -26.69 -28.72
CA LYS A 554 18.75 -25.93 -29.93
C LYS A 554 17.90 -24.72 -29.57
N PHE A 555 18.37 -23.51 -29.86
CA PHE A 555 17.64 -22.28 -29.54
C PHE A 555 16.81 -21.78 -30.73
N TYR A 556 15.76 -21.04 -30.43
CA TYR A 556 14.83 -20.48 -31.40
C TYR A 556 14.67 -18.97 -31.22
N ARG A 557 14.26 -18.31 -32.29
CA ARG A 557 13.87 -16.90 -32.30
C ARG A 557 12.56 -16.70 -33.04
N ALA A 558 11.84 -15.67 -32.65
CA ALA A 558 10.70 -15.15 -33.37
C ALA A 558 10.75 -13.62 -33.27
N THR A 559 10.30 -12.93 -34.31
CA THR A 559 10.18 -11.47 -34.25
C THR A 559 9.03 -11.11 -33.32
N ASN A 560 7.82 -11.61 -33.59
CA ASN A 560 6.70 -11.51 -32.67
C ASN A 560 6.51 -12.81 -31.90
N SER A 561 6.04 -12.70 -30.66
CA SER A 561 5.78 -13.87 -29.79
C SER A 561 4.75 -14.87 -30.33
N THR A 562 3.94 -14.46 -31.31
CA THR A 562 2.91 -15.28 -31.98
C THR A 562 3.42 -15.93 -33.28
N ASP A 563 4.59 -15.52 -33.77
CA ASP A 563 5.13 -16.04 -35.02
C ASP A 563 5.60 -17.48 -34.84
N TYR A 564 5.66 -18.21 -35.96
CA TYR A 564 6.28 -19.52 -35.94
C TYR A 564 7.80 -19.38 -35.64
N PRO A 565 8.30 -20.02 -34.57
CA PRO A 565 9.67 -19.87 -34.12
C PRO A 565 10.64 -20.48 -35.15
N THR A 566 11.68 -19.73 -35.49
CA THR A 566 12.74 -20.15 -36.41
C THR A 566 14.01 -20.51 -35.66
N TYR A 567 14.80 -21.41 -36.25
CA TYR A 567 16.07 -21.81 -35.65
C TYR A 567 17.03 -20.62 -35.51
N LEU A 568 17.58 -20.42 -34.31
CA LEU A 568 18.65 -19.44 -34.05
C LEU A 568 20.01 -20.14 -34.10
N ALA A 569 20.66 -20.09 -35.26
CA ALA A 569 22.05 -20.58 -35.41
C ALA A 569 23.00 -19.77 -34.52
N GLY A 570 23.87 -20.46 -33.79
CA GLY A 570 24.74 -19.89 -32.76
C GLY A 570 23.98 -19.42 -31.50
N GLY A 571 22.69 -19.75 -31.38
CA GLY A 571 21.86 -19.31 -30.28
C GLY A 571 22.31 -19.86 -28.93
N PHE A 572 22.13 -19.04 -27.90
CA PHE A 572 22.39 -19.37 -26.50
C PHE A 572 21.49 -18.50 -25.60
N GLY A 573 21.39 -18.87 -24.33
CA GLY A 573 20.74 -18.06 -23.30
C GLY A 573 20.64 -18.83 -21.99
N ILE A 574 19.75 -18.41 -21.10
CA ILE A 574 19.59 -19.07 -19.79
C ILE A 574 19.26 -20.55 -19.93
N GLN A 575 19.67 -21.33 -18.93
CA GLN A 575 19.25 -22.70 -18.78
C GLN A 575 17.94 -22.74 -17.99
N VAL A 576 16.91 -23.40 -18.51
CA VAL A 576 15.74 -23.77 -17.71
C VAL A 576 16.11 -24.86 -16.71
N TRP A 577 15.63 -24.76 -15.47
CA TRP A 577 15.92 -25.74 -14.44
C TRP A 577 14.83 -26.82 -14.37
N THR A 578 15.23 -28.08 -14.18
CA THR A 578 14.35 -29.16 -13.75
C THR A 578 15.05 -30.05 -12.74
N ASP A 579 14.27 -30.55 -11.80
CA ASP A 579 14.72 -31.38 -10.67
C ASP A 579 15.36 -32.71 -11.14
N ASP A 580 14.83 -33.32 -12.20
CA ASP A 580 15.28 -34.61 -12.75
C ASP A 580 16.59 -34.55 -13.57
N LYS A 581 17.19 -33.37 -13.71
CA LYS A 581 18.28 -33.11 -14.66
C LYS A 581 19.37 -32.18 -14.13
N SER A 582 19.38 -31.85 -12.83
CA SER A 582 20.37 -30.95 -12.27
C SER A 582 21.70 -31.68 -12.04
N ALA A 583 22.78 -30.90 -11.93
CA ALA A 583 24.03 -31.39 -11.40
C ALA A 583 24.12 -30.91 -9.95
N HIS A 584 24.41 -31.84 -9.05
CA HIS A 584 24.51 -31.56 -7.63
C HIS A 584 25.96 -31.33 -7.21
N GLY A 585 26.17 -30.27 -6.42
CA GLY A 585 27.48 -29.79 -5.99
C GLY A 585 27.47 -29.29 -4.56
N TYR A 586 28.62 -29.44 -3.90
CA TYR A 586 28.85 -29.01 -2.51
C TYR A 586 27.82 -29.61 -1.53
N GLU A 587 27.89 -30.92 -1.36
CA GLU A 587 27.11 -31.65 -0.36
C GLU A 587 27.43 -31.13 1.05
N PHE A 588 26.41 -30.79 1.83
CA PHE A 588 26.58 -30.41 3.22
C PHE A 588 26.80 -31.66 4.07
N GLN A 589 28.07 -31.94 4.42
CA GLN A 589 28.44 -33.19 5.11
C GLN A 589 28.66 -33.03 6.61
N TYR A 590 29.21 -31.90 7.05
CA TYR A 590 29.55 -31.64 8.46
C TYR A 590 29.43 -30.15 8.76
N SER A 591 29.04 -29.80 9.99
CA SER A 591 29.02 -28.41 10.45
C SER A 591 30.43 -27.89 10.79
N LYS A 592 31.33 -28.80 11.19
CA LYS A 592 32.74 -28.54 11.51
C LYS A 592 33.55 -29.83 11.40
N ALA A 593 34.87 -29.72 11.23
CA ALA A 593 35.80 -30.84 11.24
C ALA A 593 35.57 -31.79 12.44
N GLY A 594 35.20 -33.04 12.16
CA GLY A 594 34.97 -34.07 13.19
C GLY A 594 33.62 -33.99 13.90
N GLU A 595 32.71 -33.12 13.45
CA GLU A 595 31.40 -32.87 14.06
C GLU A 595 30.27 -33.17 13.07
N SER A 596 29.68 -34.36 13.17
CA SER A 596 28.60 -34.85 12.31
C SER A 596 27.19 -34.41 12.74
N SER A 597 27.07 -33.43 13.64
CA SER A 597 25.79 -32.84 14.02
C SER A 597 25.42 -31.70 13.09
N ASP A 598 24.15 -31.59 12.71
CA ASP A 598 23.59 -30.44 11.99
C ASP A 598 23.50 -29.23 12.93
N LYS A 599 24.28 -28.19 12.66
CA LYS A 599 24.36 -26.95 13.46
C LYS A 599 24.31 -25.68 12.62
N ILE A 600 24.25 -25.78 11.30
CA ILE A 600 24.09 -24.61 10.44
C ILE A 600 22.60 -24.31 10.39
N SER A 601 22.20 -23.11 10.82
CA SER A 601 20.81 -22.68 10.71
C SER A 601 20.56 -21.70 9.59
N LYS A 602 21.59 -21.04 9.08
CA LYS A 602 21.48 -20.06 7.98
C LYS A 602 22.69 -20.14 7.06
N LEU A 603 22.40 -20.25 5.78
CA LEU A 603 23.31 -19.99 4.69
C LEU A 603 22.82 -18.74 3.94
N PRO A 604 23.44 -17.56 4.10
CA PRO A 604 22.94 -16.34 3.48
C PRO A 604 23.14 -16.38 1.96
N ILE A 605 22.07 -16.13 1.21
CA ILE A 605 22.06 -16.15 -0.26
C ILE A 605 21.93 -14.74 -0.83
N LEU A 606 21.06 -13.91 -0.24
CA LEU A 606 20.79 -12.55 -0.68
C LEU A 606 21.04 -11.56 0.46
N GLU A 607 21.71 -10.46 0.15
CA GLU A 607 21.77 -9.28 0.99
C GLU A 607 20.63 -8.33 0.60
N CYS A 608 19.88 -7.90 1.61
CA CYS A 608 18.68 -7.08 1.46
C CYS A 608 18.78 -5.81 2.29
N GLU A 609 18.14 -4.75 1.79
CA GLU A 609 17.90 -3.51 2.54
C GLU A 609 16.40 -3.38 2.75
N LEU A 610 16.00 -3.16 4.01
CA LEU A 610 14.63 -2.88 4.38
C LEU A 610 14.62 -1.62 5.24
N GLN A 611 13.93 -0.60 4.77
CA GLN A 611 13.74 0.67 5.47
C GLN A 611 12.25 0.86 5.76
N VAL A 612 11.90 1.33 6.94
CA VAL A 612 10.55 1.77 7.28
C VAL A 612 10.66 3.15 7.92
N GLY A 613 10.04 4.14 7.29
CA GLY A 613 10.23 5.54 7.69
C GLY A 613 11.71 5.94 7.64
N ASP A 614 12.26 6.36 8.77
CA ASP A 614 13.66 6.75 8.93
C ASP A 614 14.58 5.63 9.47
N LYS A 615 14.03 4.45 9.78
CA LYS A 615 14.76 3.31 10.35
C LYS A 615 15.06 2.23 9.31
N TYR A 616 16.21 1.58 9.48
CA TYR A 616 16.66 0.44 8.70
C TYR A 616 16.63 -0.83 9.55
N CYS A 617 16.21 -1.95 8.96
CA CYS A 617 16.41 -3.27 9.56
C CYS A 617 17.87 -3.68 9.39
N VAL A 618 18.61 -3.72 10.48
CA VAL A 618 20.02 -4.10 10.52
C VAL A 618 20.18 -5.46 11.19
N GLU A 619 20.77 -6.42 10.50
CA GLU A 619 21.22 -7.67 11.12
C GLU A 619 22.52 -7.40 11.90
N THR A 620 22.40 -7.03 13.17
CA THR A 620 23.55 -6.66 14.03
C THR A 620 24.40 -7.87 14.42
N LYS A 621 23.81 -9.06 14.36
CA LYS A 621 24.48 -10.34 14.53
C LYS A 621 23.86 -11.37 13.60
N MET A 622 24.67 -12.02 12.79
CA MET A 622 24.23 -13.13 11.95
C MET A 622 24.31 -14.44 12.75
N SER A 623 23.39 -15.37 12.50
CA SER A 623 23.52 -16.73 13.00
C SER A 623 24.80 -17.41 12.48
N THR A 624 25.42 -18.21 13.32
CA THR A 624 26.66 -18.95 13.05
C THR A 624 26.48 -20.45 13.34
N VAL A 625 27.47 -21.26 13.01
CA VAL A 625 27.50 -22.70 13.34
C VAL A 625 27.32 -22.99 14.84
N SER A 626 27.71 -22.06 15.72
CA SER A 626 27.59 -22.23 17.17
C SER A 626 26.37 -21.54 17.77
N ASP A 627 25.65 -20.72 16.99
CA ASP A 627 24.59 -19.86 17.51
C ASP A 627 23.57 -19.52 16.41
N ASN A 628 22.36 -20.04 16.56
CA ASN A 628 21.30 -19.92 15.57
C ASN A 628 20.49 -18.61 15.70
N SER A 629 20.88 -17.70 16.60
CA SER A 629 20.17 -16.45 16.85
C SER A 629 20.70 -15.28 16.01
N SER A 630 20.18 -15.13 14.78
CA SER A 630 20.28 -13.84 14.10
C SER A 630 19.59 -12.76 14.94
N LYS A 631 20.24 -11.61 15.10
CA LYS A 631 19.68 -10.45 15.80
C LYS A 631 19.42 -9.32 14.83
N PHE A 632 18.16 -8.88 14.78
CA PHE A 632 17.72 -7.74 13.98
C PHE A 632 17.38 -6.57 14.90
N GLU A 633 17.79 -5.38 14.49
CA GLU A 633 17.47 -4.12 15.17
C GLU A 633 17.01 -3.08 14.15
N TRP A 634 16.02 -2.28 14.53
CA TRP A 634 15.52 -1.16 13.74
C TRP A 634 16.23 0.13 14.15
N LEU A 635 17.15 0.60 13.31
CA LEU A 635 18.05 1.70 13.66
C LEU A 635 17.94 2.85 12.67
N THR A 636 17.95 4.08 13.18
CA THR A 636 18.13 5.29 12.37
C THR A 636 19.55 5.35 11.82
N LEU A 637 19.74 6.15 10.76
CA LEU A 637 21.08 6.34 10.19
C LEU A 637 22.08 6.92 11.20
N GLU A 638 21.64 7.79 12.11
CA GLU A 638 22.50 8.39 13.11
C GLU A 638 22.92 7.39 14.19
N GLU A 639 22.02 6.50 14.63
CA GLU A 639 22.37 5.41 15.54
C GLU A 639 23.37 4.43 14.90
N ILE A 640 23.22 4.12 13.61
CA ILE A 640 24.17 3.27 12.87
C ILE A 640 25.56 3.92 12.84
N LYS A 641 25.64 5.24 12.58
CA LYS A 641 26.93 5.95 12.53
C LYS A 641 27.67 5.96 13.87
N GLN A 642 26.94 5.89 14.98
CA GLN A 642 27.50 5.88 16.34
C GLN A 642 28.06 4.51 16.75
N ARG A 643 27.78 3.45 15.98
CA ARG A 643 28.15 2.06 16.29
C ARG A 643 29.34 1.61 15.43
N PRO A 644 30.57 1.53 16.00
CA PRO A 644 31.78 1.19 15.26
C PRO A 644 31.73 -0.20 14.60
N GLU A 645 31.00 -1.14 15.19
CA GLU A 645 30.82 -2.50 14.68
C GLU A 645 29.99 -2.55 13.38
N LEU A 646 29.18 -1.52 13.12
CA LEU A 646 28.40 -1.37 11.89
C LEU A 646 29.11 -0.55 10.82
N LYS A 647 30.36 -0.13 11.07
CA LYS A 647 31.17 0.68 10.17
C LYS A 647 32.26 -0.15 9.51
N GLN A 648 32.41 0.03 8.20
CA GLN A 648 33.49 -0.55 7.41
C GLN A 648 34.19 0.52 6.59
N THR A 649 35.53 0.51 6.59
CA THR A 649 36.32 1.33 5.69
C THR A 649 36.86 0.46 4.57
N ILE A 650 36.49 0.76 3.33
CA ILE A 650 36.96 0.07 2.12
C ILE A 650 37.47 1.14 1.16
N ASP A 651 38.71 1.00 0.67
CA ASP A 651 39.35 1.94 -0.26
C ASP A 651 39.28 3.42 0.21
N GLY A 652 39.42 3.64 1.52
CA GLY A 652 39.37 4.97 2.13
C GLY A 652 37.96 5.60 2.23
N LYS A 653 36.91 4.87 1.84
CA LYS A 653 35.51 5.29 1.99
C LYS A 653 34.85 4.56 3.15
N GLU A 654 34.02 5.27 3.90
CA GLU A 654 33.25 4.71 5.01
C GLU A 654 31.89 4.19 4.51
N TYR A 655 31.59 2.96 4.85
CA TYR A 655 30.33 2.28 4.60
C TYR A 655 29.70 1.90 5.94
N TYR A 656 28.39 2.09 6.03
CA TYR A 656 27.62 1.83 7.23
C TYR A 656 26.60 0.72 6.92
N LYS A 657 26.55 -0.32 7.74
CA LYS A 657 25.68 -1.48 7.53
C LYS A 657 24.22 -1.07 7.76
N LYS A 658 23.39 -1.25 6.73
CA LYS A 658 21.94 -0.99 6.73
C LYS A 658 21.12 -2.20 6.32
N THR A 659 21.78 -3.36 6.27
CA THR A 659 21.32 -4.54 5.56
C THR A 659 21.11 -5.71 6.51
N PHE A 660 20.33 -6.67 6.03
CA PHE A 660 20.15 -7.99 6.60
C PHE A 660 20.26 -9.03 5.49
N THR A 661 20.43 -10.29 5.84
CA THR A 661 20.54 -11.38 4.87
C THR A 661 19.32 -12.29 4.88
N LEU A 662 18.91 -12.75 3.70
CA LEU A 662 17.97 -13.85 3.50
C LEU A 662 18.73 -15.07 2.99
N GLY A 663 18.38 -16.25 3.51
CA GLY A 663 19.16 -17.45 3.29
C GLY A 663 18.34 -18.73 3.38
N ILE A 664 19.03 -19.86 3.36
CA ILE A 664 18.45 -21.20 3.43
C ILE A 664 19.00 -21.96 4.66
N ASN A 665 18.36 -23.04 5.07
CA ASN A 665 18.83 -23.92 6.15
C ASN A 665 19.07 -25.34 5.60
N PRO A 666 20.24 -25.61 5.01
CA PRO A 666 20.54 -26.92 4.43
C PRO A 666 20.71 -27.98 5.52
N LYS A 667 20.32 -29.22 5.23
CA LYS A 667 20.47 -30.41 6.07
C LYS A 667 21.59 -31.31 5.58
N ILE A 668 22.11 -32.14 6.49
CA ILE A 668 23.21 -33.05 6.14
C ILE A 668 22.76 -33.97 5.01
N GLY A 669 23.51 -33.96 3.91
CA GLY A 669 23.20 -34.67 2.67
C GLY A 669 22.65 -33.78 1.55
N ASP A 670 22.18 -32.58 1.87
CA ASP A 670 21.67 -31.63 0.88
C ASP A 670 22.82 -31.02 0.07
N TYR A 671 22.56 -30.69 -1.19
CA TYR A 671 23.51 -30.05 -2.09
C TYR A 671 23.22 -28.55 -2.22
N ILE A 672 24.18 -27.72 -1.81
CA ILE A 672 24.02 -26.26 -1.86
C ILE A 672 23.75 -25.75 -3.29
N ILE A 673 24.33 -26.41 -4.29
CA ILE A 673 24.05 -26.16 -5.70
C ILE A 673 23.33 -27.36 -6.28
N GLY A 674 22.14 -27.16 -6.83
CA GLY A 674 21.33 -28.19 -7.47
C GLY A 674 19.97 -28.42 -6.82
N ASP A 675 19.90 -28.31 -5.49
CA ASP A 675 18.67 -28.49 -4.71
C ASP A 675 17.86 -27.20 -4.53
N GLU A 676 16.54 -27.36 -4.36
CA GLU A 676 15.61 -26.30 -4.02
C GLU A 676 15.37 -26.28 -2.51
N PHE A 677 15.46 -25.09 -1.91
CA PHE A 677 15.28 -24.90 -0.48
C PHE A 677 14.19 -23.89 -0.20
N ASP A 678 13.39 -24.14 0.82
CA ASP A 678 12.60 -23.10 1.45
C ASP A 678 13.54 -22.08 2.12
N LEU A 679 13.11 -20.83 2.15
CA LEU A 679 13.78 -19.77 2.88
C LEU A 679 13.89 -20.16 4.36
N GLN A 680 15.01 -19.81 5.00
CA GLN A 680 15.31 -20.21 6.38
C GLN A 680 14.11 -19.94 7.29
N ASN A 681 13.61 -21.00 7.94
CA ASN A 681 12.62 -20.85 8.99
C ASN A 681 13.30 -20.43 10.31
N THR A 682 12.89 -19.29 10.86
CA THR A 682 13.23 -18.84 12.21
C THR A 682 12.00 -18.73 13.11
N VAL A 683 10.82 -19.10 12.60
CA VAL A 683 9.60 -19.21 13.40
C VAL A 683 9.66 -20.51 14.19
N ASP A 684 9.71 -20.39 15.51
CA ASP A 684 9.62 -21.50 16.44
C ASP A 684 8.20 -21.58 17.03
N TYR A 685 7.72 -22.80 17.32
CA TYR A 685 6.37 -23.00 17.87
C TYR A 685 6.14 -22.26 19.19
N THR A 686 7.20 -21.90 19.94
CA THR A 686 7.13 -21.09 21.17
C THR A 686 6.91 -19.59 20.93
N MET A 687 6.91 -19.16 19.67
CA MET A 687 6.62 -17.78 19.26
C MET A 687 5.12 -17.51 19.12
N ASN A 688 4.26 -18.54 19.15
CA ASN A 688 2.81 -18.40 18.99
C ASN A 688 2.40 -17.75 17.65
N LEU A 689 3.06 -18.16 16.55
CA LEU A 689 2.81 -17.69 15.19
C LEU A 689 2.33 -18.85 14.31
N ASP A 690 1.35 -18.58 13.44
CA ASP A 690 0.91 -19.51 12.39
C ASP A 690 1.54 -19.12 11.04
N ALA A 691 2.86 -19.22 10.96
CA ALA A 691 3.64 -18.87 9.78
C ALA A 691 4.97 -19.63 9.73
N GLU A 692 5.55 -19.73 8.53
CA GLU A 692 6.89 -20.31 8.32
C GLU A 692 7.75 -19.35 7.49
N GLY A 693 9.02 -19.20 7.87
CA GLY A 693 9.98 -18.35 7.17
C GLY A 693 10.91 -17.57 8.09
N THR A 694 11.61 -16.58 7.56
CA THR A 694 12.51 -15.73 8.34
C THR A 694 11.73 -14.59 8.98
N ALA A 695 11.55 -14.67 10.29
CA ALA A 695 10.83 -13.70 11.10
C ALA A 695 11.75 -12.61 11.65
N ILE A 696 11.40 -11.34 11.39
CA ILE A 696 12.09 -10.15 11.90
C ILE A 696 11.17 -9.46 12.91
N PRO A 697 11.55 -9.37 14.20
CA PRO A 697 10.70 -8.81 15.24
C PRO A 697 10.54 -7.30 15.12
N ILE A 698 9.37 -6.82 15.50
CA ILE A 698 8.99 -5.42 15.67
C ILE A 698 8.31 -5.30 17.05
N ARG A 699 8.97 -4.59 17.95
CA ARG A 699 8.50 -4.34 19.32
C ARG A 699 7.82 -2.98 19.41
N HIS A 700 7.05 -2.77 20.47
CA HIS A 700 6.50 -1.45 20.80
C HIS A 700 7.61 -0.38 20.90
N SER A 701 8.74 -0.70 21.53
CA SER A 701 9.90 0.20 21.63
C SER A 701 10.54 0.57 20.29
N ASP A 702 10.29 -0.19 19.22
CA ASP A 702 10.85 0.11 17.90
C ASP A 702 10.11 1.28 17.23
N ALA A 703 8.89 1.65 17.67
CA ALA A 703 8.09 2.77 17.15
C ALA A 703 8.13 2.88 15.62
N LEU A 704 7.97 1.74 14.95
CA LEU A 704 8.19 1.55 13.53
C LEU A 704 6.93 1.95 12.77
N SER A 705 7.03 3.02 12.00
CA SER A 705 5.94 3.53 11.17
C SER A 705 6.44 4.20 9.90
N GLY A 706 5.53 4.34 8.93
CA GLY A 706 5.75 5.06 7.68
C GLY A 706 5.98 4.15 6.48
N THR A 707 6.47 4.75 5.40
CA THR A 707 6.68 4.06 4.12
C THR A 707 7.77 3.00 4.25
N MET A 708 7.44 1.77 3.91
CA MET A 708 8.38 0.66 3.77
C MET A 708 9.10 0.72 2.41
N LYS A 709 10.38 0.37 2.37
CA LYS A 709 11.16 0.22 1.13
C LYS A 709 12.00 -1.03 1.24
N PHE A 710 11.87 -1.92 0.26
CA PHE A 710 12.60 -3.18 0.23
C PHE A 710 13.41 -3.34 -1.05
N LYS A 711 14.66 -3.78 -0.89
CA LYS A 711 15.59 -4.02 -2.00
C LYS A 711 16.36 -5.31 -1.80
N ILE A 712 16.54 -6.05 -2.89
CA ILE A 712 17.59 -7.07 -2.98
C ILE A 712 18.83 -6.37 -3.52
N ILE A 713 19.85 -6.25 -2.68
CA ILE A 713 21.05 -5.47 -2.94
C ILE A 713 22.03 -6.27 -3.78
N SER A 714 22.36 -7.49 -3.38
CA SER A 714 23.31 -8.36 -4.07
C SER A 714 23.17 -9.82 -3.59
N PRO A 715 23.53 -10.82 -4.40
CA PRO A 715 23.90 -12.13 -3.89
C PRO A 715 25.05 -12.02 -2.88
N VAL A 716 25.07 -12.93 -1.91
CA VAL A 716 26.15 -13.05 -0.92
C VAL A 716 27.20 -14.01 -1.45
N GLN A 717 28.46 -13.56 -1.48
CA GLN A 717 29.58 -14.43 -1.82
C GLN A 717 29.88 -15.35 -0.64
N LEU A 718 29.75 -16.65 -0.84
CA LEU A 718 30.06 -17.66 0.17
C LEU A 718 31.36 -18.39 -0.18
N LEU A 719 32.14 -18.70 0.84
CA LEU A 719 33.29 -19.60 0.77
C LEU A 719 32.91 -20.96 1.37
N TRP A 720 33.17 -22.03 0.62
CA TRP A 720 32.87 -23.41 0.99
C TRP A 720 34.14 -24.24 1.10
N SER A 721 34.27 -25.11 2.10
CA SER A 721 35.44 -26.00 2.26
C SER A 721 35.06 -27.47 2.17
N ASP A 722 36.00 -28.34 1.83
CA ASP A 722 35.81 -29.81 1.73
C ASP A 722 35.38 -30.46 3.06
N ILE A 723 35.48 -29.74 4.18
CA ILE A 723 35.03 -30.16 5.51
C ILE A 723 33.58 -29.69 5.78
N GLY A 724 32.87 -29.21 4.75
CA GLY A 724 31.50 -28.69 4.86
C GLY A 724 31.39 -27.37 5.61
N THR A 725 32.52 -26.71 5.92
CA THR A 725 32.52 -25.47 6.69
C THR A 725 32.31 -24.29 5.75
N ILE A 726 31.32 -23.47 6.08
CA ILE A 726 30.89 -22.28 5.33
C ILE A 726 31.48 -21.04 6.00
N PHE A 727 32.07 -20.15 5.21
CA PHE A 727 32.59 -18.88 5.68
C PHE A 727 31.97 -17.72 4.89
N ASN A 728 31.54 -16.67 5.59
CA ASN A 728 31.17 -15.40 4.99
C ASN A 728 32.42 -14.50 4.94
N PRO A 729 32.96 -14.15 3.76
CA PRO A 729 34.15 -13.30 3.64
C PRO A 729 33.97 -11.87 4.17
N VAL A 730 32.73 -11.43 4.42
CA VAL A 730 32.43 -10.10 4.98
C VAL A 730 32.80 -10.01 6.47
N GLU A 731 32.87 -11.14 7.18
CA GLU A 731 33.35 -11.20 8.56
C GLU A 731 34.89 -11.24 8.60
N LYS A 732 35.49 -10.15 9.09
CA LYS A 732 36.88 -9.72 8.85
C LYS A 732 38.03 -10.63 9.36
N ASN A 733 37.77 -11.79 9.96
CA ASN A 733 38.81 -12.54 10.70
C ASN A 733 38.81 -14.06 10.41
N PHE A 734 38.92 -14.47 9.15
CA PHE A 734 39.02 -15.91 8.82
C PHE A 734 40.33 -16.27 8.13
N GLU A 735 40.94 -17.37 8.59
CA GLU A 735 42.09 -18.01 7.97
C GLU A 735 41.62 -18.86 6.77
N TRP A 736 42.30 -18.69 5.64
CA TRP A 736 42.02 -19.42 4.41
C TRP A 736 42.51 -20.87 4.55
N TYR A 737 41.65 -21.83 4.20
CA TYR A 737 42.09 -23.21 3.96
C TYR A 737 42.55 -23.36 2.50
N GLU A 738 43.55 -24.20 2.25
CA GLU A 738 44.14 -24.39 0.90
C GLU A 738 43.13 -24.82 -0.19
N ASN A 739 41.92 -25.28 0.18
CA ASN A 739 40.89 -25.81 -0.73
C ASN A 739 39.54 -25.05 -0.75
N SER A 740 39.45 -23.82 -0.22
CA SER A 740 38.17 -23.09 -0.21
C SER A 740 37.63 -22.80 -1.62
N LYS A 741 36.29 -22.87 -1.78
CA LYS A 741 35.53 -22.77 -3.03
C LYS A 741 34.58 -21.59 -2.99
N TYR A 742 34.50 -20.83 -4.07
CA TYR A 742 33.59 -19.68 -4.15
C TYR A 742 32.25 -20.11 -4.72
N ILE A 743 31.19 -20.20 -3.91
CA ILE A 743 29.89 -20.77 -4.34
C ILE A 743 29.33 -20.09 -5.59
N LEU A 744 29.35 -18.74 -5.65
CA LEU A 744 28.88 -18.00 -6.81
C LEU A 744 29.72 -18.25 -8.07
N ALA A 745 31.01 -18.60 -7.93
CA ALA A 745 31.85 -18.96 -9.07
C ALA A 745 31.40 -20.26 -9.74
N HIS A 746 30.66 -21.11 -9.04
CA HIS A 746 30.13 -22.38 -9.57
C HIS A 746 28.61 -22.35 -9.81
N THR A 747 28.01 -21.16 -9.70
CA THR A 747 26.57 -20.93 -9.86
C THR A 747 26.29 -20.22 -11.18
N GLU A 748 25.27 -20.69 -11.91
CA GLU A 748 24.80 -20.07 -13.15
C GLU A 748 23.79 -18.96 -12.87
N ASN A 749 22.74 -19.27 -12.10
CA ASN A 749 21.67 -18.37 -11.72
C ASN A 749 21.22 -18.65 -10.29
N ILE A 750 20.67 -17.64 -9.63
CA ILE A 750 19.80 -17.83 -8.46
C ILE A 750 18.36 -17.81 -8.97
N ILE A 751 17.59 -18.83 -8.62
CA ILE A 751 16.18 -18.96 -8.97
C ILE A 751 15.35 -18.78 -7.71
N ILE A 752 14.33 -17.93 -7.78
CA ILE A 752 13.45 -17.58 -6.68
C ILE A 752 12.00 -17.89 -7.05
N LYS A 753 11.25 -18.48 -6.11
CA LYS A 753 9.81 -18.76 -6.21
C LYS A 753 9.10 -18.30 -4.94
N ASP A 754 7.80 -18.03 -5.07
CA ASP A 754 6.86 -17.79 -3.97
C ASP A 754 7.34 -16.77 -2.93
N PHE A 755 8.15 -15.79 -3.36
CA PHE A 755 8.79 -14.83 -2.48
C PHE A 755 7.75 -13.83 -1.97
N LYS A 756 7.53 -13.72 -0.66
CA LYS A 756 6.64 -12.69 -0.08
C LYS A 756 7.09 -12.29 1.31
N CYS A 757 6.61 -11.14 1.78
CA CYS A 757 6.72 -10.73 3.18
C CYS A 757 5.33 -10.42 3.73
N SER A 758 4.98 -11.12 4.81
CA SER A 758 3.75 -10.92 5.56
C SER A 758 4.03 -10.31 6.93
N ILE A 759 3.04 -9.66 7.53
CA ILE A 759 3.11 -9.23 8.93
C ILE A 759 2.20 -10.11 9.78
N VAL A 760 2.72 -10.60 10.89
CA VAL A 760 1.99 -11.44 11.85
C VAL A 760 2.27 -10.96 13.26
N SER A 761 1.37 -11.23 14.19
CA SER A 761 1.54 -10.88 15.61
C SER A 761 1.59 -12.14 16.46
N ASP A 762 2.42 -12.15 17.51
CA ASP A 762 2.36 -13.20 18.53
C ASP A 762 1.17 -13.04 19.48
N PHE A 763 0.44 -11.92 19.36
CA PHE A 763 -0.68 -11.54 20.22
C PHE A 763 -0.34 -11.61 21.72
N GLY A 764 0.89 -11.26 22.09
CA GLY A 764 1.38 -11.37 23.47
C GLY A 764 1.37 -12.81 23.99
N LYS A 765 1.58 -13.78 23.08
CA LYS A 765 1.54 -15.23 23.30
C LYS A 765 0.22 -15.74 23.87
N LYS A 766 -0.88 -15.10 23.49
CA LYS A 766 -2.24 -15.48 23.89
C LYS A 766 -2.94 -16.11 22.70
N ASN A 767 -3.70 -17.16 22.96
CA ASN A 767 -4.57 -17.76 21.96
C ASN A 767 -5.99 -17.23 22.16
N LEU A 768 -6.57 -16.70 21.07
CA LEU A 768 -7.96 -16.31 21.07
C LEU A 768 -8.84 -17.56 21.25
N THR A 769 -9.89 -17.43 22.04
CA THR A 769 -10.86 -18.51 22.24
C THR A 769 -11.91 -18.53 21.14
N GLU A 770 -12.22 -17.36 20.59
CA GLU A 770 -13.18 -17.07 19.53
C GLU A 770 -12.64 -15.88 18.73
N ASP A 771 -13.07 -15.74 17.48
CA ASP A 771 -12.78 -14.57 16.63
C ASP A 771 -14.10 -13.82 16.40
N LYS A 772 -14.34 -12.81 17.25
CA LYS A 772 -15.57 -12.02 17.26
C LYS A 772 -15.37 -10.68 16.58
N ASP A 773 -16.46 -10.15 16.05
CA ASP A 773 -16.57 -8.74 15.69
C ASP A 773 -16.38 -7.86 16.93
N LEU A 774 -15.79 -6.68 16.73
CA LEU A 774 -15.63 -5.69 17.78
C LEU A 774 -16.84 -4.75 17.81
N VAL A 775 -17.70 -4.93 18.81
CA VAL A 775 -18.87 -4.07 19.05
C VAL A 775 -18.78 -3.42 20.43
N TYR A 776 -18.90 -2.10 20.47
CA TYR A 776 -19.05 -1.33 21.70
C TYR A 776 -20.53 -1.05 21.93
N SER A 777 -21.03 -1.26 23.15
CA SER A 777 -22.43 -0.97 23.50
C SER A 777 -22.55 -0.35 24.89
N SER A 778 -23.45 0.62 25.03
CA SER A 778 -23.60 1.41 26.28
C SER A 778 -24.29 0.67 27.44
N ALA A 779 -25.08 -0.38 27.17
CA ALA A 779 -25.70 -1.21 28.22
C ALA A 779 -26.18 -2.56 27.70
N GLU A 780 -26.19 -3.57 28.58
CA GLU A 780 -26.86 -4.87 28.37
C GLU A 780 -28.22 -4.81 29.08
N VAL A 781 -29.35 -4.83 28.35
CA VAL A 781 -30.67 -4.63 28.96
C VAL A 781 -31.62 -5.78 28.63
N GLY A 782 -32.10 -6.50 29.65
CA GLY A 782 -33.13 -7.55 29.53
C GLY A 782 -34.56 -7.04 29.30
N LYS A 783 -34.73 -5.90 28.62
CA LYS A 783 -36.02 -5.27 28.25
C LYS A 783 -36.06 -5.04 26.73
N PHE A 784 -37.17 -4.51 26.21
CA PHE A 784 -37.24 -4.04 24.81
C PHE A 784 -36.09 -3.06 24.51
N ILE A 785 -35.33 -3.33 23.46
CA ILE A 785 -34.17 -2.55 23.01
C ILE A 785 -34.59 -1.68 21.83
N ASN A 786 -34.46 -0.35 21.98
CA ASN A 786 -34.45 0.60 20.88
C ASN A 786 -33.02 1.11 20.70
N ASN A 787 -32.28 0.44 19.81
CA ASN A 787 -30.85 0.66 19.59
C ASN A 787 -30.64 1.67 18.47
N TYR A 788 -29.75 2.65 18.69
CA TYR A 788 -29.09 3.35 17.59
C TYR A 788 -27.75 2.66 17.32
N GLU A 789 -27.55 2.26 16.08
CA GLU A 789 -26.38 1.52 15.63
C GLU A 789 -25.65 2.30 14.56
N THR A 790 -24.32 2.34 14.65
CA THR A 790 -23.47 2.98 13.65
C THR A 790 -22.15 2.22 13.52
N ASP A 791 -21.46 2.44 12.41
CA ASP A 791 -20.18 1.82 12.14
C ASP A 791 -19.05 2.84 12.33
N PHE A 792 -17.92 2.37 12.86
CA PHE A 792 -16.67 3.10 12.92
C PHE A 792 -15.69 2.49 11.94
N LYS A 793 -15.28 3.25 10.93
CA LYS A 793 -14.24 2.85 9.99
C LYS A 793 -12.84 3.13 10.50
N LEU A 794 -12.68 4.12 11.36
CA LEU A 794 -11.43 4.41 12.07
C LEU A 794 -11.54 3.91 13.50
N VAL A 795 -10.50 3.26 14.00
CA VAL A 795 -10.56 2.55 15.28
C VAL A 795 -9.39 2.84 16.20
N THR A 796 -9.64 2.71 17.50
CA THR A 796 -8.61 2.68 18.52
C THR A 796 -8.02 1.27 18.62
N GLN A 797 -6.70 1.12 18.47
CA GLN A 797 -6.07 -0.20 18.53
C GLN A 797 -6.29 -0.88 19.90
N LEU A 798 -6.62 -2.16 19.88
CA LEU A 798 -6.71 -2.99 21.09
C LEU A 798 -5.32 -3.51 21.48
N SER A 799 -5.05 -3.55 22.78
CA SER A 799 -3.92 -4.30 23.33
C SER A 799 -4.15 -5.80 23.27
N SER A 800 -3.10 -6.61 23.35
CA SER A 800 -3.22 -8.08 23.37
C SER A 800 -4.10 -8.60 24.53
N ASN A 801 -4.08 -7.92 25.68
CA ASN A 801 -4.95 -8.25 26.81
C ASN A 801 -6.43 -7.97 26.51
N GLU A 802 -6.73 -6.84 25.87
CA GLU A 802 -8.10 -6.51 25.47
C GLU A 802 -8.62 -7.47 24.40
N CYS A 803 -7.80 -7.77 23.38
CA CYS A 803 -8.11 -8.78 22.36
C CYS A 803 -8.46 -10.13 23.00
N PHE A 804 -7.63 -10.60 23.94
CA PHE A 804 -7.84 -11.88 24.62
C PHE A 804 -9.13 -11.89 25.46
N VAL A 805 -9.38 -10.84 26.24
CA VAL A 805 -10.58 -10.74 27.10
C VAL A 805 -11.85 -10.64 26.25
N LYS A 806 -11.80 -9.94 25.12
CA LYS A 806 -12.95 -9.71 24.24
C LYS A 806 -13.15 -10.83 23.22
N GLY A 807 -12.12 -11.65 22.94
CA GLY A 807 -12.14 -12.65 21.88
C GLY A 807 -12.16 -12.04 20.49
N VAL A 808 -11.33 -11.02 20.25
CA VAL A 808 -11.28 -10.25 18.99
C VAL A 808 -9.87 -10.32 18.41
N ASN A 809 -9.74 -10.63 17.12
CA ASN A 809 -8.46 -10.62 16.42
C ASN A 809 -8.14 -9.24 15.79
N ALA A 810 -7.42 -8.41 16.52
CA ALA A 810 -7.09 -7.05 16.09
C ALA A 810 -5.65 -6.87 15.53
N GLY A 811 -5.04 -7.93 14.97
CA GLY A 811 -3.67 -8.01 14.42
C GLY A 811 -2.87 -6.71 14.24
N VAL A 812 -2.58 -6.34 13.00
CA VAL A 812 -1.99 -5.03 12.66
C VAL A 812 -2.98 -4.31 11.77
N LEU A 813 -3.71 -3.36 12.34
CA LEU A 813 -4.82 -2.70 11.66
C LEU A 813 -4.32 -1.56 10.76
N LEU A 814 -4.80 -1.55 9.52
CA LEU A 814 -4.57 -0.50 8.53
C LEU A 814 -5.36 0.78 8.86
N ASN A 815 -6.50 0.62 9.54
CA ASN A 815 -7.44 1.68 9.89
C ASN A 815 -7.35 2.16 11.35
N ALA A 816 -6.33 1.68 12.10
CA ALA A 816 -6.07 2.19 13.44
C ALA A 816 -5.49 3.61 13.39
N VAL A 817 -6.05 4.50 14.20
CA VAL A 817 -5.51 5.86 14.37
C VAL A 817 -4.26 5.80 15.26
N PHE A 818 -3.28 6.63 14.95
CA PHE A 818 -2.02 6.66 15.68
C PHE A 818 -1.53 8.07 15.96
N ASP A 819 -0.64 8.21 16.96
CA ASP A 819 -0.03 9.49 17.33
C ASP A 819 1.20 9.74 16.45
N ASP A 820 1.16 10.78 15.64
CA ASP A 820 2.20 11.15 14.68
C ASP A 820 3.49 11.66 15.38
N ASN A 821 3.45 11.98 16.68
CA ASN A 821 4.66 12.30 17.44
C ASN A 821 5.36 11.05 17.95
N THR A 822 4.60 10.09 18.50
CA THR A 822 5.15 8.87 19.09
C THR A 822 5.33 7.74 18.09
N LYS A 823 4.67 7.84 16.93
CA LYS A 823 4.65 6.84 15.85
C LYS A 823 4.03 5.51 16.28
N LEU A 824 3.11 5.54 17.24
CA LEU A 824 2.46 4.38 17.83
C LEU A 824 0.93 4.48 17.76
N PRO A 825 0.20 3.36 17.63
CA PRO A 825 -1.25 3.37 17.66
C PRO A 825 -1.75 3.96 18.99
N ILE A 826 -2.83 4.74 18.95
CA ILE A 826 -3.41 5.26 20.19
C ILE A 826 -4.30 4.20 20.85
N THR A 827 -4.31 4.19 22.18
CA THR A 827 -5.21 3.35 22.99
C THR A 827 -6.39 4.12 23.57
N SER A 828 -6.35 5.45 23.50
CA SER A 828 -7.32 6.34 24.13
C SER A 828 -7.12 7.80 23.73
N ILE A 829 -8.16 8.60 23.93
CA ILE A 829 -8.23 10.04 23.70
C ILE A 829 -8.70 10.71 25.00
N TYR A 830 -8.21 11.92 25.25
CA TYR A 830 -8.67 12.78 26.33
C TYR A 830 -9.86 13.64 25.87
N ASN A 831 -10.94 13.64 26.64
CA ASN A 831 -12.11 14.48 26.43
C ASN A 831 -12.12 15.60 27.48
N ALA A 832 -11.90 16.84 27.06
CA ALA A 832 -11.83 18.01 27.93
C ALA A 832 -13.21 18.45 28.45
N THR A 833 -14.30 17.96 27.87
CA THR A 833 -15.67 18.24 28.33
C THR A 833 -16.03 17.38 29.54
N THR A 834 -15.59 16.11 29.58
CA THR A 834 -15.82 15.21 30.72
C THR A 834 -14.62 15.09 31.67
N ASN A 835 -13.43 15.53 31.24
CA ASN A 835 -12.13 15.32 31.89
C ASN A 835 -11.75 13.83 32.02
N GLU A 836 -12.14 13.01 31.04
CA GLU A 836 -11.90 11.56 31.04
C GLU A 836 -10.97 11.14 29.91
N LYS A 837 -10.27 10.02 30.13
CA LYS A 837 -9.44 9.35 29.12
C LYS A 837 -10.02 7.96 28.87
N ALA A 838 -10.45 7.72 27.64
CA ALA A 838 -11.12 6.49 27.20
C ALA A 838 -10.88 6.28 25.70
N LYS A 839 -11.30 5.15 25.15
CA LYS A 839 -11.26 4.96 23.69
C LYS A 839 -12.23 5.92 22.98
N ALA A 840 -11.97 6.21 21.71
CA ALA A 840 -12.83 7.07 20.89
C ALA A 840 -14.28 6.56 20.87
N GLU A 841 -14.42 5.24 20.69
CA GLU A 841 -15.67 4.50 20.65
C GLU A 841 -16.43 4.61 21.99
N GLU A 842 -15.71 4.54 23.11
CA GLU A 842 -16.28 4.66 24.46
C GLU A 842 -16.81 6.07 24.74
N HIS A 843 -16.05 7.11 24.33
CA HIS A 843 -16.51 8.50 24.41
C HIS A 843 -17.79 8.72 23.59
N TYR A 844 -17.85 8.16 22.38
CA TYR A 844 -19.01 8.27 21.51
C TYR A 844 -20.25 7.64 22.17
N ILE A 845 -20.17 6.36 22.56
CA ILE A 845 -21.35 5.66 23.12
C ILE A 845 -21.85 6.30 24.42
N ASP A 846 -20.94 6.73 25.31
CA ASP A 846 -21.32 7.29 26.60
C ASP A 846 -22.02 8.64 26.43
N GLN A 847 -21.47 9.50 25.57
CA GLN A 847 -22.06 10.81 25.30
C GLN A 847 -23.44 10.69 24.65
N TYR A 848 -23.60 9.87 23.61
CA TYR A 848 -24.89 9.71 22.95
C TYR A 848 -25.90 8.93 23.80
N TYR A 849 -25.46 7.99 24.62
CA TYR A 849 -26.35 7.34 25.58
C TYR A 849 -26.88 8.36 26.59
N LYS A 850 -26.03 9.22 27.16
CA LYS A 850 -26.47 10.31 28.05
C LYS A 850 -27.43 11.29 27.36
N GLU A 851 -27.24 11.53 26.06
CA GLU A 851 -28.07 12.45 25.28
C GLU A 851 -29.46 11.87 24.93
N TYR A 852 -29.53 10.59 24.58
CA TYR A 852 -30.73 9.98 23.98
C TYR A 852 -31.44 8.96 24.89
N ASN A 853 -30.88 8.55 26.03
CA ASN A 853 -31.53 7.57 26.92
C ASN A 853 -32.81 8.06 27.59
N LYS A 854 -33.10 9.36 27.50
CA LYS A 854 -34.29 10.01 28.06
C LYS A 854 -34.91 10.93 27.01
N PRO A 855 -36.26 11.03 26.97
CA PRO A 855 -36.93 11.96 26.08
C PRO A 855 -36.55 13.41 26.41
N LYS A 856 -36.13 14.13 25.37
CA LYS A 856 -35.80 15.56 25.39
C LYS A 856 -36.79 16.33 24.53
N VAL A 857 -37.11 17.55 24.95
CA VAL A 857 -38.00 18.43 24.20
C VAL A 857 -37.25 19.04 23.01
N VAL A 858 -37.84 18.97 21.83
CA VAL A 858 -37.42 19.72 20.64
C VAL A 858 -38.44 20.82 20.39
N MET A 859 -37.96 22.04 20.18
CA MET A 859 -38.78 23.24 20.01
C MET A 859 -38.40 23.90 18.70
N GLU A 860 -39.39 24.16 17.85
CA GLU A 860 -39.23 24.88 16.59
C GLU A 860 -39.99 26.21 16.69
N CYS A 861 -39.32 27.31 16.37
CA CYS A 861 -39.94 28.63 16.43
C CYS A 861 -39.37 29.61 15.39
N SER A 862 -40.25 30.49 14.91
CA SER A 862 -39.87 31.64 14.10
C SER A 862 -39.53 32.86 14.97
N PHE A 863 -38.25 33.24 15.00
CA PHE A 863 -37.74 34.44 15.67
C PHE A 863 -37.48 35.59 14.69
N ILE A 864 -37.36 36.80 15.22
CA ILE A 864 -36.81 37.96 14.49
C ILE A 864 -35.29 37.73 14.33
N ASP A 865 -34.76 37.93 13.13
CA ASP A 865 -33.33 37.73 12.85
C ASP A 865 -32.46 38.89 13.40
N SER A 866 -32.21 38.85 14.71
CA SER A 866 -31.36 39.79 15.44
C SER A 866 -29.89 39.34 15.54
N GLY A 867 -29.42 38.46 14.64
CA GLY A 867 -28.08 37.88 14.73
C GLY A 867 -28.03 36.63 15.61
N ILE A 868 -28.89 35.65 15.29
CA ILE A 868 -28.92 34.35 15.99
C ILE A 868 -27.62 33.59 15.73
N ASP A 869 -27.00 33.11 16.81
CA ASP A 869 -25.74 32.37 16.81
C ASP A 869 -25.95 31.00 17.47
N PHE A 870 -25.54 29.92 16.79
CA PHE A 870 -25.68 28.54 17.25
C PHE A 870 -25.01 28.26 18.61
N LYS A 871 -24.03 29.09 19.00
CA LYS A 871 -23.34 28.99 20.29
C LYS A 871 -24.18 29.50 21.46
N ASN A 872 -25.26 30.23 21.21
CA ASN A 872 -26.13 30.78 22.25
C ASN A 872 -27.00 29.69 22.89
N LYS A 873 -27.40 29.94 24.13
CA LYS A 873 -28.40 29.15 24.85
C LYS A 873 -29.67 29.94 25.02
N TYR A 874 -30.78 29.22 25.04
CA TYR A 874 -32.10 29.81 25.19
C TYR A 874 -32.81 29.22 26.39
N TYR A 875 -33.50 30.07 27.15
CA TYR A 875 -34.36 29.65 28.25
C TYR A 875 -35.81 29.98 27.91
N SER A 876 -36.67 28.95 27.91
CA SER A 876 -38.11 29.14 27.73
C SER A 876 -38.76 29.30 29.10
N GLU A 877 -39.34 30.47 29.38
CA GLU A 877 -40.07 30.69 30.64
C GLU A 877 -41.33 29.82 30.75
N THR A 878 -41.93 29.48 29.61
CA THR A 878 -43.11 28.62 29.48
C THR A 878 -42.79 27.17 29.83
N LEU A 879 -41.69 26.64 29.27
CA LEU A 879 -41.32 25.24 29.47
C LEU A 879 -40.41 25.02 30.69
N LYS A 880 -39.86 26.10 31.28
CA LYS A 880 -38.87 26.05 32.37
C LYS A 880 -37.65 25.19 32.01
N LYS A 881 -37.23 25.23 30.75
CA LYS A 881 -36.14 24.42 30.18
C LYS A 881 -35.13 25.28 29.44
N HIS A 882 -33.88 24.81 29.44
CA HIS A 882 -32.80 25.38 28.63
C HIS A 882 -32.65 24.60 27.32
N PHE A 883 -32.28 25.31 26.27
CA PHE A 883 -32.15 24.78 24.93
C PHE A 883 -30.86 25.26 24.26
N THR A 884 -30.30 24.41 23.40
CA THR A 884 -29.27 24.78 22.42
C THR A 884 -29.85 24.70 21.01
N ILE A 885 -29.32 25.52 20.10
CA ILE A 885 -29.72 25.53 18.69
C ILE A 885 -29.17 24.29 17.98
N LEU A 886 -30.02 23.64 17.19
CA LEU A 886 -29.65 22.60 16.24
C LEU A 886 -29.45 23.20 14.85
N SER A 887 -30.50 23.84 14.31
CA SER A 887 -30.50 24.46 12.98
C SER A 887 -31.02 25.90 12.96
N ILE A 888 -30.58 26.66 11.96
CA ILE A 888 -30.95 28.07 11.73
C ILE A 888 -31.27 28.31 10.25
N SER A 889 -32.57 28.37 9.92
CA SER A 889 -33.07 28.67 8.58
C SER A 889 -33.58 30.11 8.47
N ARG A 890 -33.07 30.89 7.53
CA ARG A 890 -33.33 32.34 7.43
C ARG A 890 -34.25 32.68 6.26
N ASN A 891 -35.32 33.41 6.57
CA ASN A 891 -36.14 34.12 5.60
C ASN A 891 -35.72 35.60 5.58
N ILE A 892 -34.92 35.96 4.58
CA ILE A 892 -34.26 37.27 4.50
C ILE A 892 -35.29 38.40 4.32
N VAL A 893 -36.34 38.18 3.54
CA VAL A 893 -37.39 39.17 3.23
C VAL A 893 -38.14 39.59 4.47
N ASN A 894 -38.51 38.59 5.28
CA ASN A 894 -39.33 38.78 6.46
C ASN A 894 -38.53 39.15 7.71
N ASN A 895 -37.20 39.31 7.60
CA ASN A 895 -36.31 39.51 8.74
C ASN A 895 -36.57 38.49 9.86
N SER A 896 -36.85 37.25 9.45
CA SER A 896 -37.23 36.16 10.37
C SER A 896 -36.32 34.95 10.16
N VAL A 897 -36.21 34.17 11.22
CA VAL A 897 -35.37 32.98 11.27
C VAL A 897 -36.13 31.87 11.98
N ASN A 898 -36.30 30.75 11.30
CA ASN A 898 -36.79 29.51 11.90
C ASN A 898 -35.61 28.83 12.59
N VAL A 899 -35.77 28.55 13.88
CA VAL A 899 -34.75 27.93 14.72
C VAL A 899 -35.32 26.65 15.30
N VAL A 900 -34.62 25.54 15.08
CA VAL A 900 -34.87 24.28 15.78
C VAL A 900 -33.91 24.18 16.96
N MET A 901 -34.44 23.94 18.15
CA MET A 901 -33.68 23.87 19.39
C MET A 901 -33.99 22.60 20.17
N LYS A 902 -32.98 22.05 20.85
CA LYS A 902 -33.10 20.84 21.67
C LYS A 902 -32.78 21.13 23.13
N GLU A 903 -33.55 20.53 24.02
CA GLU A 903 -33.34 20.60 25.47
C GLU A 903 -31.93 20.13 25.85
N ILE A 904 -31.31 20.83 26.80
CA ILE A 904 -29.97 20.52 27.33
C ILE A 904 -30.03 19.39 28.36
#